data_AF-A0A817WS77-F1
#
_entry.id   AF-A0A817WS77-F1
#
_cell.length_a   1.000
_cell.length_b   1.000
_cell.length_c   1.000
_cell.angle_alpha   90.00
_cell.angle_beta   90.00
_cell.angle_gamma   90.00
#
_symmetry.space_group_name_H-M   'P 1'
#
loop_
_entity.id
_entity.type
_entity.pdbx_description
1 polymer ?
#
loop_
_entity_poly.entity_id
_entity_poly.type
_entity_poly.pdbx_seq_one_letter_code
_entity_poly.pdbx_strand_id
1 'polypeptide(L)'
;MTSRLARGFFHRDLSVLDAEKLLQEKNIPGSFLVRPSRSKPDAYVLSVRQTDGEITHIRIQRTNEGFELGQKQECFSTLYDMINHYRRNVGDLRDNNNQIIELTTPILAKMPTFEKYYHGSISHPQVMSLLNKYGQNGTFLVRDSETTPGDYVICVKTSDNIANIKIKYSNGQWFLDGKGRQEQIDHFKSLDDLIHFYLKHNILVGINGVSFRLVQPCTSNWFYARDIHQRCEYLSKLTPSQNGQKNGFSLEFDLLNQQNESQSLKYHKKNGEKQENRIRNRFRNILPYDETRIILKNYLITDYMNGNRVRTRYEGIRREYIATQGPLPVTVNDFWHMVQQELVKCIIMITREIEGMKNKCARYWPDLHTTKKYGTITVENINESNYGPPQIWHNTSRTYHAFPSSSQQLLKDDDCCYRVRTLRITTEDRRTWDIFHWQYLAWGDHDSPLASNQRDNTQLGILLEFFERIAQTHPAGLDKSPMVVHCSAGIGRSGATIAIDTILNKIRANGLDIEIDIPNLVKHIRAQRSGLVQTDRQYELIYRMVEYFVEKCPSLMLSETQRIRPIVVCVILRNIKFNSESFNSCITLQEKLHLTLCRNRTLVAIDTHDLDTIQPPFIYDARSPKQIKFCSLNQQKEIQADEMMEFYLVWFILITKIML
;
A
#
# COMPACT_ATOMS: atom_id res chain seq x y z
N MET A 1 14.67 -12.50 -0.94
CA MET A 1 14.03 -12.10 -2.22
C MET A 1 14.49 -10.69 -2.50
N THR A 2 15.34 -10.48 -3.50
CA THR A 2 15.58 -9.14 -4.04
C THR A 2 14.29 -8.66 -4.69
N SER A 3 13.73 -7.55 -4.22
CA SER A 3 12.48 -7.00 -4.76
C SER A 3 12.70 -6.53 -6.21
N ARG A 4 11.68 -6.68 -7.06
CA ARG A 4 11.71 -6.20 -8.46
C ARG A 4 11.91 -4.68 -8.55
N LEU A 5 11.60 -3.95 -7.47
CA LEU A 5 11.94 -2.54 -7.25
C LEU A 5 13.40 -2.21 -7.52
N ALA A 6 14.29 -3.17 -7.32
CA ALA A 6 15.71 -2.94 -7.46
C ALA A 6 16.14 -2.65 -8.92
N ARG A 7 15.32 -2.99 -9.93
CA ARG A 7 15.67 -2.87 -11.36
C ARG A 7 14.79 -1.92 -12.19
N GLY A 8 13.74 -1.37 -11.59
CA GLY A 8 12.78 -0.51 -12.32
C GLY A 8 13.28 0.90 -12.63
N PHE A 9 14.49 1.28 -12.25
CA PHE A 9 15.04 2.65 -12.42
C PHE A 9 15.40 3.03 -13.86
N PHE A 10 15.32 2.09 -14.81
CA PHE A 10 15.70 2.31 -16.21
C PHE A 10 14.50 2.79 -17.04
N HIS A 11 14.61 3.99 -17.63
CA HIS A 11 13.60 4.59 -18.50
C HIS A 11 14.06 4.52 -19.95
N ARG A 12 13.31 3.79 -20.79
CA ARG A 12 13.70 3.52 -22.18
C ARG A 12 13.70 4.76 -23.07
N ASP A 13 12.63 5.55 -23.02
CA ASP A 13 12.50 6.76 -23.83
C ASP A 13 12.15 7.92 -22.92
N LEU A 14 13.20 8.55 -22.41
CA LEU A 14 13.08 9.68 -21.51
C LEU A 14 14.08 10.74 -21.97
N SER A 15 13.57 11.93 -22.28
CA SER A 15 14.43 13.06 -22.62
C SER A 15 15.19 13.55 -21.37
N VAL A 16 16.19 14.42 -21.58
CA VAL A 16 16.89 15.08 -20.46
C VAL A 16 15.89 15.91 -19.65
N LEU A 17 15.06 16.71 -20.34
CA LEU A 17 14.06 17.58 -19.72
C LEU A 17 13.00 16.79 -18.95
N ASP A 18 12.52 15.66 -19.49
CA ASP A 18 11.53 14.83 -18.78
C ASP A 18 12.16 14.12 -17.58
N ALA A 19 13.43 13.72 -17.68
CA ALA A 19 14.18 13.16 -16.56
C ALA A 19 14.37 14.18 -15.44
N GLU A 20 14.74 15.41 -15.80
CA GLU A 20 14.85 16.51 -14.86
C GLU A 20 13.50 16.79 -14.21
N LYS A 21 12.41 16.85 -14.98
CA LYS A 21 11.06 17.04 -14.47
C LYS A 21 10.66 15.95 -13.48
N LEU A 22 10.89 14.68 -13.79
CA LEU A 22 10.57 13.57 -12.87
C LEU A 22 11.38 13.63 -11.57
N LEU A 23 12.67 13.97 -11.66
CA LEU A 23 13.54 14.18 -10.49
C LEU A 23 13.14 15.43 -9.70
N GLN A 24 12.66 16.47 -10.40
CA GLN A 24 12.12 17.69 -9.83
C GLN A 24 10.83 17.44 -9.07
N GLU A 25 9.90 16.67 -9.64
CA GLU A 25 8.63 16.27 -9.04
C GLU A 25 8.82 15.34 -7.83
N LYS A 26 9.75 14.38 -7.91
CA LYS A 26 10.03 13.45 -6.79
C LYS A 26 10.69 14.17 -5.62
N ASN A 27 11.57 15.11 -5.93
CA ASN A 27 12.10 16.10 -5.01
C ASN A 27 13.00 15.62 -3.84
N ILE A 28 13.33 14.32 -3.83
CA ILE A 28 14.25 13.70 -2.85
C ILE A 28 15.67 13.64 -3.43
N PRO A 29 16.72 14.15 -2.78
CA PRO A 29 18.09 13.92 -3.22
C PRO A 29 18.55 12.49 -3.06
N GLY A 30 19.50 12.17 -3.91
CA GLY A 30 19.82 10.82 -4.28
C GLY A 30 18.67 10.12 -4.98
N SER A 31 17.56 10.81 -5.33
CA SER A 31 16.67 10.27 -6.34
C SER A 31 17.43 10.12 -7.63
N PHE A 32 17.29 8.96 -8.27
CA PHE A 32 18.03 8.68 -9.48
C PHE A 32 17.21 7.87 -10.48
N LEU A 33 17.58 8.00 -11.74
CA LEU A 33 17.10 7.16 -12.83
C LEU A 33 18.20 6.96 -13.86
N VAL A 34 18.08 5.90 -14.67
CA VAL A 34 18.97 5.66 -15.79
C VAL A 34 18.17 5.71 -17.08
N ARG A 35 18.74 6.33 -18.12
CA ARG A 35 18.14 6.44 -19.45
C ARG A 35 19.19 6.29 -20.55
N PRO A 36 18.82 5.94 -21.79
CA PRO A 36 19.73 6.03 -22.92
C PRO A 36 20.26 7.45 -23.14
N SER A 37 21.48 7.55 -23.66
CA SER A 37 22.04 8.82 -24.11
C SER A 37 21.51 9.18 -25.50
N ARG A 38 20.93 10.37 -25.64
CA ARG A 38 20.52 10.91 -26.95
C ARG A 38 21.69 11.49 -27.75
N SER A 39 22.79 11.86 -27.10
CA SER A 39 23.96 12.48 -27.74
C SER A 39 25.05 11.49 -28.14
N LYS A 40 25.08 10.28 -27.54
CA LYS A 40 26.04 9.24 -27.89
C LYS A 40 25.33 7.89 -28.01
N PRO A 41 25.28 7.27 -29.20
CA PRO A 41 24.72 5.93 -29.38
C PRO A 41 25.39 4.92 -28.45
N ASP A 42 24.61 3.94 -27.98
CA ASP A 42 25.03 2.85 -27.08
C ASP A 42 25.61 3.27 -25.72
N ALA A 43 25.53 4.55 -25.35
CA ALA A 43 25.82 5.04 -24.01
C ALA A 43 24.53 5.26 -23.22
N TYR A 44 24.64 5.25 -21.90
CA TYR A 44 23.56 5.54 -20.97
C TYR A 44 23.90 6.77 -20.12
N VAL A 45 22.89 7.29 -19.42
CA VAL A 45 23.03 8.43 -18.53
C VAL A 45 22.34 8.11 -17.22
N LEU A 46 23.09 8.13 -16.13
CA LEU A 46 22.58 8.16 -14.76
C LEU A 46 22.26 9.60 -14.42
N SER A 47 20.98 9.90 -14.21
CA SER A 47 20.51 11.22 -13.79
C SER A 47 20.20 11.16 -12.31
N VAL A 48 20.82 12.04 -11.52
CA VAL A 48 20.72 12.04 -10.05
C VAL A 48 20.39 13.44 -9.58
N ARG A 49 19.43 13.54 -8.66
CA ARG A 49 19.18 14.79 -7.95
C ARG A 49 20.12 14.91 -6.76
N GLN A 50 20.93 15.96 -6.75
CA GLN A 50 21.91 16.25 -5.71
C GLN A 50 21.26 16.94 -4.50
N THR A 51 22.02 17.04 -3.41
CA THR A 51 21.56 17.64 -2.14
C THR A 51 21.27 19.12 -2.23
N ASP A 52 21.97 19.85 -3.10
CA ASP A 52 21.77 21.28 -3.40
C ASP A 52 20.55 21.54 -4.30
N GLY A 53 19.91 20.48 -4.80
CA GLY A 53 18.75 20.56 -5.68
C GLY A 53 19.09 20.45 -7.16
N GLU A 54 20.37 20.57 -7.54
CA GLU A 54 20.84 20.42 -8.90
C GLU A 54 20.70 18.98 -9.39
N ILE A 55 20.68 18.81 -10.71
CA ILE A 55 20.57 17.49 -11.35
C ILE A 55 21.86 17.20 -12.09
N THR A 56 22.56 16.16 -11.66
CA THR A 56 23.78 15.69 -12.32
C THR A 56 23.46 14.57 -13.29
N HIS A 57 24.02 14.68 -14.50
CA HIS A 57 23.94 13.66 -15.53
C HIS A 57 25.30 13.01 -15.74
N ILE A 58 25.44 11.75 -15.36
CA ILE A 58 26.69 11.00 -15.42
C ILE A 58 26.60 10.02 -16.58
N ARG A 59 27.55 10.09 -17.50
CA ARG A 59 27.60 9.18 -18.65
C ARG A 59 28.09 7.81 -18.20
N ILE A 60 27.39 6.79 -18.66
CA ILE A 60 27.76 5.38 -18.52
C ILE A 60 28.10 4.88 -19.92
N GLN A 61 29.31 4.37 -20.10
CA GLN A 61 29.78 3.79 -21.34
C GLN A 61 29.52 2.29 -21.31
N ARG A 62 28.97 1.75 -22.39
CA ARG A 62 28.93 0.30 -22.61
C ARG A 62 30.20 -0.11 -23.35
N THR A 63 30.92 -1.09 -22.80
CA THR A 63 32.11 -1.70 -23.41
C THR A 63 31.83 -3.18 -23.71
N ASN A 64 32.81 -3.89 -24.29
CA ASN A 64 32.68 -5.32 -24.55
C ASN A 64 32.67 -6.14 -23.24
N GLU A 65 33.27 -5.62 -22.18
CA GLU A 65 33.39 -6.28 -20.88
C GLU A 65 32.23 -5.95 -19.94
N GLY A 66 31.51 -4.85 -20.17
CA GLY A 66 30.36 -4.48 -19.35
C GLY A 66 29.97 -3.01 -19.44
N PHE A 67 29.68 -2.43 -18.27
CA PHE A 67 29.26 -1.04 -18.07
C PHE A 67 30.26 -0.32 -17.19
N GLU A 68 30.72 0.84 -17.66
CA GLU A 68 31.72 1.67 -16.99
C GLU A 68 31.14 3.07 -16.77
N LEU A 69 31.49 3.67 -15.63
CA LEU A 69 30.96 4.97 -15.22
C LEU A 69 32.11 5.97 -15.06
N GLY A 70 32.13 7.01 -15.90
CA GLY A 70 33.15 8.06 -15.85
C GLY A 70 34.57 7.57 -16.22
N GLN A 71 35.60 8.14 -15.57
CA GLN A 71 37.03 7.84 -15.81
C GLN A 71 37.60 6.72 -14.93
N LYS A 72 36.80 6.15 -14.01
CA LYS A 72 37.25 5.04 -13.15
C LYS A 72 37.09 3.71 -13.90
N GLN A 73 38.15 2.91 -13.93
CA GLN A 73 38.27 1.62 -14.63
C GLN A 73 37.49 0.45 -13.98
N GLU A 74 36.38 0.71 -13.29
CA GLU A 74 35.54 -0.36 -12.74
C GLU A 74 34.48 -0.76 -13.76
N CYS A 75 34.56 -2.01 -14.23
CA CYS A 75 33.64 -2.57 -15.20
C CYS A 75 32.63 -3.50 -14.52
N PHE A 76 31.34 -3.29 -14.79
CA PHE A 76 30.24 -4.08 -14.20
C PHE A 76 29.51 -4.89 -15.26
N SER A 77 29.12 -6.13 -14.93
CA SER A 77 28.38 -7.03 -15.83
C SER A 77 27.02 -6.48 -16.28
N THR A 78 26.33 -5.75 -15.40
CA THR A 78 25.02 -5.16 -15.69
C THR A 78 24.90 -3.77 -15.07
N LEU A 79 24.05 -2.89 -15.64
CA LEU A 79 23.69 -1.62 -15.01
C LEU A 79 23.13 -1.81 -13.59
N TYR A 80 22.45 -2.92 -13.34
CA TYR A 80 21.92 -3.23 -12.02
C TYR A 80 23.01 -3.47 -10.99
N ASP A 81 24.03 -4.25 -11.35
CA ASP A 81 25.16 -4.54 -10.46
C ASP A 81 25.94 -3.26 -10.15
N MET A 82 26.18 -2.43 -11.19
CA MET A 82 26.81 -1.11 -11.06
C MET A 82 26.03 -0.19 -10.12
N ILE A 83 24.72 -0.03 -10.33
CA ILE A 83 23.89 0.82 -9.48
C ILE A 83 23.89 0.30 -8.05
N ASN A 84 23.71 -1.00 -7.82
CA ASN A 84 23.72 -1.54 -6.45
C ASN A 84 25.06 -1.41 -5.75
N HIS A 85 26.17 -1.50 -6.49
CA HIS A 85 27.49 -1.24 -5.94
C HIS A 85 27.55 0.19 -5.38
N TYR A 86 27.26 1.20 -6.21
CA TYR A 86 27.29 2.60 -5.78
C TYR A 86 26.21 2.97 -4.75
N ARG A 87 25.10 2.23 -4.68
CA ARG A 87 24.10 2.37 -3.60
C ARG A 87 24.60 1.86 -2.25
N ARG A 88 25.46 0.83 -2.24
CA ARG A 88 25.99 0.21 -1.01
C ARG A 88 27.28 0.89 -0.53
N ASN A 89 28.10 1.36 -1.46
CA ASN A 89 29.38 1.98 -1.18
C ASN A 89 29.28 3.51 -1.36
N VAL A 90 28.65 4.16 -0.38
CA VAL A 90 28.49 5.62 -0.37
C VAL A 90 29.88 6.28 -0.31
N GLY A 91 30.15 7.20 -1.24
CA GLY A 91 31.44 7.92 -1.35
C GLY A 91 32.29 7.58 -2.58
N ASP A 92 32.02 6.44 -3.23
CA ASP A 92 32.77 5.98 -4.41
C ASP A 92 32.37 6.70 -5.70
N LEU A 93 31.11 7.12 -5.78
CA LEU A 93 30.54 7.88 -6.88
C LEU A 93 30.70 9.38 -6.60
N ARG A 94 31.39 10.10 -7.50
CA ARG A 94 31.66 11.54 -7.36
C ARG A 94 31.42 12.28 -8.67
N ASP A 95 31.04 13.55 -8.57
CA ASP A 95 30.91 14.44 -9.72
C ASP A 95 32.28 15.03 -10.15
N ASN A 96 32.26 15.88 -11.18
CA ASN A 96 33.46 16.53 -11.70
C ASN A 96 34.11 17.50 -10.70
N ASN A 97 33.36 17.96 -9.70
CA ASN A 97 33.83 18.84 -8.63
C ASN A 97 34.25 18.05 -7.38
N ASN A 98 34.36 16.72 -7.50
CA ASN A 98 34.73 15.78 -6.44
C ASN A 98 33.71 15.67 -5.29
N GLN A 99 32.47 16.15 -5.49
CA GLN A 99 31.37 16.02 -4.55
C GLN A 99 30.78 14.61 -4.60
N ILE A 100 30.44 14.05 -3.45
CA ILE A 100 29.86 12.70 -3.33
C ILE A 100 28.44 12.70 -3.91
N ILE A 101 28.16 11.72 -4.76
CA ILE A 101 26.84 11.48 -5.34
C ILE A 101 26.24 10.25 -4.66
N GLU A 102 25.14 10.44 -3.94
CA GLU A 102 24.44 9.37 -3.26
C GLU A 102 23.30 8.83 -4.10
N LEU A 103 23.16 7.50 -4.19
CA LEU A 103 22.04 6.85 -4.86
C LEU A 103 21.07 6.27 -3.83
N THR A 104 20.05 7.02 -3.46
CA THR A 104 19.12 6.64 -2.38
C THR A 104 17.85 6.01 -2.95
N THR A 105 17.14 6.73 -3.82
CA THR A 105 15.75 6.44 -4.20
C THR A 105 15.61 6.27 -5.71
N PRO A 106 15.33 5.08 -6.24
CA PRO A 106 15.11 4.92 -7.68
C PRO A 106 13.79 5.55 -8.11
N ILE A 107 13.80 6.38 -9.16
CA ILE A 107 12.58 6.76 -9.88
C ILE A 107 12.26 5.65 -10.87
N LEU A 108 11.24 4.86 -10.55
CA LEU A 108 10.90 3.70 -11.37
C LEU A 108 10.18 4.14 -12.66
N ALA A 109 10.46 3.46 -13.77
CA ALA A 109 9.79 3.67 -15.05
C ALA A 109 8.34 3.16 -15.04
N LYS A 110 7.53 3.70 -15.96
CA LYS A 110 6.16 3.22 -16.21
C LYS A 110 6.20 1.80 -16.77
N MET A 111 5.21 0.99 -16.39
CA MET A 111 5.07 -0.35 -16.95
C MET A 111 4.73 -0.28 -18.45
N PRO A 112 5.35 -1.12 -19.31
CA PRO A 112 5.08 -1.13 -20.74
C PRO A 112 3.69 -1.69 -21.09
N THR A 113 3.14 -2.52 -20.22
CA THR A 113 1.82 -3.16 -20.37
C THR A 113 1.31 -3.64 -19.01
N PHE A 114 -0.01 -3.75 -18.88
CA PHE A 114 -0.69 -4.41 -17.76
C PHE A 114 -1.16 -5.84 -18.09
N GLU A 115 -0.76 -6.36 -19.25
CA GLU A 115 -1.09 -7.70 -19.69
C GLU A 115 -0.46 -8.77 -18.80
N LYS A 116 -1.21 -9.87 -18.62
CA LYS A 116 -0.87 -10.93 -17.65
C LYS A 116 0.43 -11.66 -17.95
N TYR A 117 0.91 -11.58 -19.19
CA TYR A 117 2.16 -12.22 -19.59
C TYR A 117 3.40 -11.47 -19.07
N TYR A 118 3.27 -10.21 -18.62
CA TYR A 118 4.40 -9.39 -18.22
C TYR A 118 4.73 -9.52 -16.72
N HIS A 119 6.00 -9.79 -16.41
CA HIS A 119 6.50 -10.04 -15.05
C HIS A 119 7.51 -8.99 -14.58
N GLY A 120 7.79 -7.96 -15.37
CA GLY A 120 8.78 -6.94 -15.02
C GLY A 120 10.17 -7.54 -14.82
N SER A 121 10.91 -7.03 -13.83
CA SER A 121 12.33 -7.31 -13.66
C SER A 121 12.65 -8.60 -12.89
N ILE A 122 11.93 -9.70 -13.14
CA ILE A 122 12.27 -11.01 -12.57
C ILE A 122 13.58 -11.56 -13.13
N SER A 123 14.36 -12.23 -12.28
CA SER A 123 15.63 -12.83 -12.68
C SER A 123 15.44 -14.14 -13.44
N HIS A 124 16.41 -14.50 -14.28
CA HIS A 124 16.36 -15.78 -15.00
C HIS A 124 16.11 -17.00 -14.09
N PRO A 125 16.73 -17.16 -12.90
CA PRO A 125 16.38 -18.24 -11.98
C PRO A 125 14.92 -18.22 -11.49
N GLN A 126 14.33 -17.04 -11.28
CA GLN A 126 12.92 -16.91 -10.90
C GLN A 126 12.00 -17.34 -12.04
N VAL A 127 12.33 -16.98 -13.28
CA VAL A 127 11.63 -17.47 -14.48
C VAL A 127 11.66 -18.99 -14.54
N MET A 128 12.85 -19.58 -14.37
CA MET A 128 13.03 -21.04 -14.40
C MET A 128 12.16 -21.70 -13.35
N SER A 129 12.15 -21.18 -12.12
CA SER A 129 11.30 -21.69 -11.03
C SER A 129 9.81 -21.61 -11.37
N LEU A 130 9.33 -20.46 -11.88
CA LEU A 130 7.91 -20.26 -12.22
C LEU A 130 7.45 -21.18 -13.36
N LEU A 131 8.17 -21.19 -14.47
CA LEU A 131 7.80 -21.94 -15.67
C LEU A 131 7.99 -23.45 -15.50
N ASN A 132 8.98 -23.91 -14.72
CA ASN A 132 9.10 -25.34 -14.42
C ASN A 132 8.04 -25.83 -13.42
N LYS A 133 7.63 -24.97 -12.48
CA LYS A 133 6.65 -25.35 -11.46
C LYS A 133 5.21 -25.31 -11.97
N TYR A 134 4.89 -24.35 -12.83
CA TYR A 134 3.50 -24.08 -13.25
C TYR A 134 3.30 -24.08 -14.77
N GLY A 135 4.36 -24.08 -15.56
CA GLY A 135 4.28 -24.02 -17.01
C GLY A 135 4.12 -25.40 -17.65
N GLN A 136 3.35 -25.44 -18.73
CA GLN A 136 3.29 -26.55 -19.67
C GLN A 136 4.02 -26.16 -20.95
N ASN A 137 4.18 -27.09 -21.89
CA ASN A 137 4.77 -26.78 -23.19
C ASN A 137 4.01 -25.63 -23.87
N GLY A 138 4.72 -24.59 -24.30
CA GLY A 138 4.17 -23.36 -24.87
C GLY A 138 3.69 -22.31 -23.85
N THR A 139 3.80 -22.57 -22.54
CA THR A 139 3.57 -21.54 -21.52
C THR A 139 4.69 -20.50 -21.56
N PHE A 140 4.36 -19.21 -21.64
CA PHE A 140 5.36 -18.15 -21.77
C PHE A 140 5.15 -16.98 -20.82
N LEU A 141 6.20 -16.20 -20.59
CA LEU A 141 6.11 -14.88 -19.96
C LEU A 141 7.07 -13.90 -20.63
N VAL A 142 6.86 -12.61 -20.40
CA VAL A 142 7.76 -11.53 -20.82
C VAL A 142 8.32 -10.85 -19.58
N ARG A 143 9.61 -10.57 -19.60
CA ARG A 143 10.34 -9.87 -18.52
C ARG A 143 11.30 -8.84 -19.08
N ASP A 144 11.80 -7.97 -18.20
CA ASP A 144 12.92 -7.10 -18.55
C ASP A 144 14.19 -7.92 -18.82
N SER A 145 14.98 -7.48 -19.80
CA SER A 145 16.29 -8.06 -20.09
C SER A 145 17.30 -7.69 -19.02
N GLU A 146 17.98 -8.69 -18.46
CA GLU A 146 19.03 -8.48 -17.45
C GLU A 146 20.34 -7.97 -18.07
N THR A 147 20.59 -8.33 -19.33
CA THR A 147 21.86 -8.04 -20.01
C THR A 147 21.79 -6.79 -20.89
N THR A 148 20.60 -6.48 -21.41
CA THR A 148 20.42 -5.33 -22.31
C THR A 148 19.35 -4.41 -21.74
N PRO A 149 19.73 -3.35 -21.01
CA PRO A 149 18.79 -2.40 -20.43
C PRO A 149 17.86 -1.82 -21.48
N GLY A 150 16.55 -1.88 -21.21
CA GLY A 150 15.52 -1.43 -22.14
C GLY A 150 15.03 -2.50 -23.11
N ASP A 151 15.69 -3.64 -23.28
CA ASP A 151 15.12 -4.77 -24.02
C ASP A 151 14.24 -5.63 -23.11
N TYR A 152 13.44 -6.50 -23.72
CA TYR A 152 12.69 -7.54 -23.01
C TYR A 152 13.09 -8.92 -23.48
N VAL A 153 12.61 -9.93 -22.77
CA VAL A 153 12.82 -11.33 -23.11
C VAL A 153 11.51 -12.08 -23.00
N ILE A 154 11.07 -12.70 -24.09
CA ILE A 154 10.05 -13.75 -24.07
C ILE A 154 10.73 -15.02 -23.55
N CYS A 155 10.24 -15.56 -22.44
CA CYS A 155 10.68 -16.82 -21.87
C CYS A 155 9.56 -17.85 -22.06
N VAL A 156 9.82 -18.94 -22.78
CA VAL A 156 8.81 -19.96 -23.13
C VAL A 156 9.24 -21.32 -22.61
N LYS A 157 8.37 -22.00 -21.88
CA LYS A 157 8.54 -23.40 -21.49
C LYS A 157 8.37 -24.29 -22.72
N THR A 158 9.40 -25.06 -23.05
CA THR A 158 9.35 -26.09 -24.10
C THR A 158 9.24 -27.48 -23.45
N SER A 159 9.23 -28.55 -24.25
CA SER A 159 9.30 -29.93 -23.77
C SER A 159 10.50 -30.16 -22.85
N ASP A 160 11.67 -29.67 -23.26
CA ASP A 160 12.94 -30.08 -22.67
C ASP A 160 13.62 -28.96 -21.85
N ASN A 161 13.35 -27.69 -22.19
CA ASN A 161 14.01 -26.55 -21.57
C ASN A 161 13.13 -25.29 -21.53
N ILE A 162 13.76 -24.14 -21.30
CA ILE A 162 13.10 -22.83 -21.40
C ILE A 162 13.84 -22.03 -22.46
N ALA A 163 13.13 -21.69 -23.53
CA ALA A 163 13.65 -20.87 -24.60
C ALA A 163 13.51 -19.38 -24.27
N ASN A 164 14.52 -18.58 -24.62
CA ASN A 164 14.53 -17.14 -24.40
C ASN A 164 14.70 -16.43 -25.75
N ILE A 165 13.81 -15.47 -26.05
CA ILE A 165 13.91 -14.62 -27.24
C ILE A 165 13.96 -13.18 -26.80
N LYS A 166 14.96 -12.43 -27.28
CA LYS A 166 15.06 -11.00 -27.01
C LYS A 166 14.04 -10.22 -27.84
N ILE A 167 13.33 -9.32 -27.21
CA ILE A 167 12.52 -8.29 -27.84
C ILE A 167 13.33 -7.01 -27.79
N LYS A 168 13.55 -6.41 -28.95
CA LYS A 168 14.23 -5.13 -29.11
C LYS A 168 13.22 -4.03 -29.37
N TYR A 169 13.62 -2.82 -29.05
CA TYR A 169 12.88 -1.61 -29.38
C TYR A 169 13.82 -0.62 -30.07
N SER A 170 13.43 -0.16 -31.25
CA SER A 170 14.16 0.85 -32.01
C SER A 170 13.16 1.70 -32.81
N ASN A 171 13.42 3.00 -32.92
CA ASN A 171 12.63 3.94 -33.72
C ASN A 171 11.11 3.89 -33.45
N GLY A 172 10.69 3.77 -32.19
CA GLY A 172 9.26 3.72 -31.85
C GLY A 172 8.61 2.35 -32.05
N GLN A 173 9.37 1.34 -32.47
CA GLN A 173 8.84 0.05 -32.87
C GLN A 173 9.50 -1.11 -32.13
N TRP A 174 8.69 -2.14 -31.88
CA TRP A 174 9.05 -3.37 -31.19
C TRP A 174 9.26 -4.49 -32.19
N PHE A 175 10.29 -5.32 -32.00
CA PHE A 175 10.56 -6.46 -32.87
C PHE A 175 11.35 -7.56 -32.14
N LEU A 176 11.33 -8.78 -32.66
CA LEU A 176 12.13 -9.89 -32.12
C LEU A 176 13.56 -9.84 -32.66
N ASP A 177 14.54 -10.17 -31.83
CA ASP A 177 15.93 -10.28 -32.24
C ASP A 177 16.12 -11.49 -33.19
N GLY A 178 16.34 -11.23 -34.47
CA GLY A 178 16.34 -12.21 -35.55
C GLY A 178 17.65 -12.98 -35.76
N LYS A 179 18.51 -13.16 -34.74
CA LYS A 179 19.79 -13.89 -34.91
C LYS A 179 19.53 -15.29 -35.50
N GLY A 180 19.88 -15.46 -36.78
CA GLY A 180 19.74 -16.72 -37.54
C GLY A 180 18.60 -16.79 -38.56
N ARG A 181 17.83 -15.71 -38.81
CA ARG A 181 16.80 -15.67 -39.85
C ARG A 181 17.25 -14.84 -41.05
N GLN A 182 17.07 -15.37 -42.27
CA GLN A 182 17.20 -14.64 -43.54
C GLN A 182 15.92 -13.89 -43.94
N GLU A 183 14.87 -13.93 -43.12
CA GLU A 183 13.55 -13.36 -43.44
C GLU A 183 13.28 -12.00 -42.76
N GLN A 184 12.29 -11.29 -43.33
CA GLN A 184 11.80 -9.97 -42.94
C GLN A 184 11.46 -9.90 -41.43
N ILE A 185 12.00 -8.88 -40.75
CA ILE A 185 11.73 -8.63 -39.33
C ILE A 185 10.40 -7.87 -39.22
N ASP A 186 9.42 -8.45 -38.53
CA ASP A 186 8.16 -7.77 -38.23
C ASP A 186 8.35 -6.69 -37.16
N HIS A 187 7.82 -5.49 -37.44
CA HIS A 187 7.86 -4.34 -36.54
C HIS A 187 6.45 -3.99 -36.03
N PHE A 188 6.34 -3.72 -34.73
CA PHE A 188 5.06 -3.50 -34.04
C PHE A 188 5.04 -2.17 -33.28
N LYS A 189 3.86 -1.56 -33.12
CA LYS A 189 3.69 -0.26 -32.43
C LYS A 189 3.73 -0.40 -30.91
N SER A 190 3.33 -1.55 -30.38
CA SER A 190 3.35 -1.84 -28.94
C SER A 190 3.88 -3.24 -28.66
N LEU A 191 4.31 -3.46 -27.42
CA LEU A 191 4.66 -4.81 -26.93
C LEU A 191 3.46 -5.76 -27.03
N ASP A 192 2.25 -5.27 -26.78
CA ASP A 192 1.02 -6.04 -26.86
C ASP A 192 0.75 -6.49 -28.30
N ASP A 193 0.87 -5.61 -29.30
CA ASP A 193 0.68 -5.96 -30.71
C ASP A 193 1.64 -7.08 -31.15
N LEU A 194 2.90 -6.98 -30.72
CA LEU A 194 3.92 -8.00 -30.98
C LEU A 194 3.52 -9.35 -30.39
N ILE A 195 3.13 -9.38 -29.11
CA ILE A 195 2.77 -10.64 -28.45
C ILE A 195 1.49 -11.24 -29.04
N HIS A 196 0.47 -10.42 -29.33
CA HIS A 196 -0.77 -10.88 -29.96
C HIS A 196 -0.53 -11.45 -31.37
N PHE A 197 0.35 -10.84 -32.15
CA PHE A 197 0.74 -11.37 -33.45
C PHE A 197 1.36 -12.76 -33.34
N TYR A 198 2.35 -12.95 -32.45
CA TYR A 198 3.01 -14.25 -32.28
C TYR A 198 2.17 -15.31 -31.55
N LEU A 199 1.15 -14.90 -30.78
CA LEU A 199 0.11 -15.80 -30.27
C LEU A 199 -0.78 -16.34 -31.39
N LYS A 200 -1.10 -15.51 -32.39
CA LYS A 200 -2.05 -15.86 -33.45
C LYS A 200 -1.39 -16.54 -34.66
N HIS A 201 -0.16 -16.17 -34.99
CA HIS A 201 0.34 -16.39 -36.35
C HIS A 201 1.65 -17.14 -36.56
N ASN A 202 2.43 -17.63 -35.58
CA ASN A 202 3.76 -18.20 -35.93
C ASN A 202 4.37 -19.26 -35.00
N ILE A 203 5.30 -20.04 -35.59
CA ILE A 203 6.32 -20.81 -34.90
C ILE A 203 7.52 -19.88 -34.64
N LEU A 204 7.88 -19.72 -33.38
CA LEU A 204 9.12 -19.05 -32.98
C LEU A 204 10.28 -20.02 -33.08
N VAL A 205 11.43 -19.54 -33.55
CA VAL A 205 12.65 -20.36 -33.64
C VAL A 205 13.67 -19.75 -32.70
N GLY A 206 14.09 -20.52 -31.71
CA GLY A 206 15.11 -20.12 -30.76
C GLY A 206 16.50 -20.08 -31.39
N ILE A 207 17.46 -19.52 -30.66
CA ILE A 207 18.85 -19.36 -31.10
C ILE A 207 19.51 -20.71 -31.48
N ASN A 208 19.04 -21.82 -30.90
CA ASN A 208 19.54 -23.17 -31.18
C ASN A 208 18.81 -23.87 -32.34
N GLY A 209 17.97 -23.16 -33.12
CA GLY A 209 17.16 -23.74 -34.20
C GLY A 209 15.88 -24.46 -33.74
N VAL A 210 15.66 -24.58 -32.43
CA VAL A 210 14.47 -25.24 -31.86
C VAL A 210 13.22 -24.37 -32.07
N SER A 211 12.21 -24.93 -32.71
CA SER A 211 10.91 -24.31 -32.92
C SER A 211 9.99 -24.48 -31.71
N PHE A 212 9.28 -23.43 -31.33
CA PHE A 212 8.26 -23.45 -30.29
C PHE A 212 7.14 -22.47 -30.59
N ARG A 213 6.04 -22.58 -29.85
CA ARG A 213 4.85 -21.74 -30.02
C ARG A 213 4.50 -21.06 -28.71
N LEU A 214 4.02 -19.83 -28.80
CA LEU A 214 3.34 -19.19 -27.68
C LEU A 214 1.94 -19.76 -27.63
N VAL A 215 1.61 -20.47 -26.55
CA VAL A 215 0.29 -21.09 -26.37
C VAL A 215 -0.51 -20.29 -25.35
N GLN A 216 0.07 -20.09 -24.16
CA GLN A 216 -0.63 -19.46 -23.05
C GLN A 216 0.32 -18.68 -22.14
N PRO A 217 -0.10 -17.53 -21.60
CA PRO A 217 0.75 -16.78 -20.68
C PRO A 217 0.84 -17.47 -19.31
N CYS A 218 2.03 -17.49 -18.73
CA CYS A 218 2.23 -17.64 -17.30
C CYS A 218 1.77 -16.33 -16.66
N THR A 219 0.60 -16.33 -16.04
CA THR A 219 -0.09 -15.09 -15.65
C THR A 219 0.53 -14.43 -14.42
N SER A 220 0.55 -13.10 -14.43
CA SER A 220 1.00 -12.21 -13.37
C SER A 220 0.04 -11.03 -13.28
N ASN A 221 -0.36 -10.61 -12.07
CA ASN A 221 -1.33 -9.52 -11.86
C ASN A 221 -0.82 -8.45 -10.89
N TRP A 222 0.49 -8.41 -10.66
CA TRP A 222 1.10 -7.36 -9.84
C TRP A 222 1.19 -6.05 -10.64
N PHE A 223 1.20 -4.94 -9.94
CA PHE A 223 1.44 -3.59 -10.46
C PHE A 223 1.98 -2.70 -9.33
N TYR A 224 2.56 -1.53 -9.62
CA TYR A 224 2.97 -0.59 -8.57
C TYR A 224 1.77 0.17 -8.00
N ALA A 225 1.77 0.45 -6.69
CA ALA A 225 0.66 1.15 -6.04
C ALA A 225 0.34 2.51 -6.68
N ARG A 226 1.36 3.26 -7.10
CA ARG A 226 1.20 4.51 -7.87
C ARG A 226 0.47 4.34 -9.22
N ASP A 227 0.50 3.14 -9.80
CA ASP A 227 -0.09 2.82 -11.10
C ASP A 227 -1.52 2.24 -10.96
N ILE A 228 -2.10 2.27 -9.75
CA ILE A 228 -3.44 1.73 -9.45
C ILE A 228 -4.52 2.34 -10.35
N HIS A 229 -4.44 3.65 -10.63
CA HIS A 229 -5.43 4.33 -11.43
C HIS A 229 -5.47 3.77 -12.86
N GLN A 230 -4.31 3.63 -13.49
CA GLN A 230 -4.18 3.06 -14.84
C GLN A 230 -4.61 1.59 -14.87
N ARG A 231 -4.33 0.82 -13.81
CA ARG A 231 -4.83 -0.56 -13.68
C ARG A 231 -6.36 -0.61 -13.58
N CYS A 232 -6.96 0.27 -12.78
CA CYS A 232 -8.41 0.39 -12.67
C CYS A 232 -9.05 0.77 -14.01
N GLU A 233 -8.47 1.72 -14.74
CA GLU A 233 -8.94 2.08 -16.09
C GLU A 233 -8.86 0.89 -17.06
N TYR A 234 -7.73 0.18 -17.08
CA TYR A 234 -7.54 -1.00 -17.93
C TYR A 234 -8.60 -2.06 -17.64
N LEU A 235 -8.81 -2.42 -16.38
CA LEU A 235 -9.84 -3.38 -15.97
C LEU A 235 -11.26 -2.88 -16.28
N SER A 236 -11.51 -1.57 -16.22
CA SER A 236 -12.82 -1.01 -16.59
C SER A 236 -13.09 -1.08 -18.10
N LYS A 237 -12.05 -0.96 -18.93
CA LYS A 237 -12.13 -0.95 -20.41
C LYS A 237 -12.18 -2.35 -21.03
N LEU A 238 -11.74 -3.39 -20.31
CA LEU A 238 -11.85 -4.78 -20.74
C LEU A 238 -13.33 -5.24 -20.72
N THR A 239 -14.06 -5.05 -21.82
CA THR A 239 -15.35 -5.67 -22.07
C THR A 239 -15.20 -6.79 -23.10
N PRO A 240 -15.71 -8.01 -22.86
CA PRO A 240 -15.76 -9.03 -23.89
C PRO A 240 -16.65 -8.56 -25.03
N SER A 241 -16.14 -8.65 -26.26
CA SER A 241 -16.98 -8.62 -27.45
C SER A 241 -17.96 -9.80 -27.41
N GLN A 242 -19.24 -9.47 -27.65
CA GLN A 242 -20.39 -10.34 -28.00
C GLN A 242 -21.42 -10.78 -26.95
N ASN A 243 -21.25 -10.63 -25.62
CA ASN A 243 -22.35 -10.95 -24.66
C ASN A 243 -22.37 -10.05 -23.40
N GLY A 244 -22.21 -8.73 -23.62
CA GLY A 244 -22.01 -7.70 -22.59
C GLY A 244 -22.67 -7.93 -21.23
N GLN A 245 -21.83 -7.91 -20.17
CA GLN A 245 -22.19 -7.53 -18.79
C GLN A 245 -21.00 -7.56 -17.81
N LYS A 246 -19.88 -8.25 -18.13
CA LYS A 246 -18.72 -8.38 -17.24
C LYS A 246 -17.56 -7.49 -17.68
N ASN A 247 -17.06 -6.66 -16.76
CA ASN A 247 -15.83 -5.87 -16.93
C ASN A 247 -14.58 -6.71 -16.58
N GLY A 248 -13.39 -6.15 -16.75
CA GLY A 248 -12.12 -6.81 -16.44
C GLY A 248 -11.97 -7.22 -14.97
N PHE A 249 -12.55 -6.46 -14.02
CA PHE A 249 -12.59 -6.87 -12.61
C PHE A 249 -13.34 -8.18 -12.43
N SER A 250 -14.51 -8.30 -13.06
CA SER A 250 -15.36 -9.50 -13.02
C SER A 250 -14.63 -10.69 -13.65
N LEU A 251 -13.95 -10.49 -14.79
CA LEU A 251 -13.16 -11.53 -15.46
C LEU A 251 -11.99 -12.02 -14.60
N GLU A 252 -11.26 -11.11 -13.95
CA GLU A 252 -10.17 -11.45 -13.04
C GLU A 252 -10.68 -12.22 -11.81
N PHE A 253 -11.83 -11.82 -11.28
CA PHE A 253 -12.48 -12.50 -10.16
C PHE A 253 -12.99 -13.91 -10.54
N ASP A 254 -13.57 -14.09 -11.72
CA ASP A 254 -14.00 -15.39 -12.22
C ASP A 254 -12.82 -16.36 -12.36
N LEU A 255 -11.70 -15.90 -12.92
CA LEU A 255 -10.46 -16.68 -13.00
C LEU A 255 -9.93 -17.07 -11.62
N LEU A 256 -9.99 -16.14 -10.66
CA LEU A 256 -9.62 -16.41 -9.27
C LEU A 256 -10.52 -17.50 -8.65
N ASN A 257 -11.82 -17.50 -8.95
CA ASN A 257 -12.75 -18.52 -8.46
C ASN A 257 -12.44 -19.90 -9.05
N GLN A 258 -12.21 -19.99 -10.37
CA GLN A 258 -11.82 -21.23 -11.05
C GLN A 258 -10.55 -21.84 -10.44
N GLN A 259 -9.53 -21.02 -10.14
CA GLN A 259 -8.31 -21.49 -9.50
C GLN A 259 -8.51 -21.94 -8.04
N ASN A 260 -9.46 -21.33 -7.32
CA ASN A 260 -9.71 -21.65 -5.91
C ASN A 260 -10.46 -22.96 -5.72
N GLU A 261 -11.32 -23.38 -6.66
CA GLU A 261 -12.06 -24.65 -6.56
C GLU A 261 -11.10 -25.83 -6.37
N SER A 262 -10.06 -25.91 -7.20
CA SER A 262 -9.01 -26.94 -7.11
C SER A 262 -8.19 -26.86 -5.81
N GLN A 263 -7.98 -25.66 -5.28
CA GLN A 263 -7.20 -25.45 -4.06
C GLN A 263 -8.03 -25.71 -2.79
N SER A 264 -9.34 -25.46 -2.83
CA SER A 264 -10.25 -25.64 -1.70
C SER A 264 -10.40 -27.10 -1.26
N LEU A 265 -10.23 -28.04 -2.19
CA LEU A 265 -10.22 -29.49 -1.93
C LEU A 265 -9.07 -29.94 -1.02
N LYS A 266 -8.03 -29.11 -0.83
CA LYS A 266 -6.87 -29.44 0.01
C LYS A 266 -7.12 -29.20 1.51
N TYR A 267 -8.19 -28.49 1.87
CA TYR A 267 -8.44 -28.06 3.26
C TYR A 267 -9.69 -28.76 3.82
N HIS A 268 -9.60 -29.18 5.07
CA HIS A 268 -10.68 -29.93 5.72
C HIS A 268 -11.64 -29.00 6.46
N LYS A 269 -12.91 -29.39 6.57
CA LYS A 269 -13.95 -28.68 7.34
C LYS A 269 -14.67 -29.60 8.35
N LYS A 270 -14.04 -30.73 8.69
CA LYS A 270 -14.66 -31.85 9.42
C LYS A 270 -15.16 -31.42 10.79
N ASN A 271 -14.45 -30.53 11.51
CA ASN A 271 -14.94 -30.08 12.82
C ASN A 271 -16.22 -29.26 12.71
N GLY A 272 -16.38 -28.47 11.65
CA GLY A 272 -17.61 -27.71 11.43
C GLY A 272 -18.80 -28.59 11.02
N GLU A 273 -18.55 -29.77 10.46
CA GLU A 273 -19.57 -30.73 10.00
C GLU A 273 -20.12 -31.63 11.12
N LYS A 274 -19.39 -31.75 12.24
CA LYS A 274 -19.78 -32.52 13.43
C LYS A 274 -21.18 -32.14 13.91
N GLN A 275 -21.95 -33.14 14.32
CA GLN A 275 -23.35 -32.96 14.71
C GLN A 275 -23.48 -31.96 15.87
N GLU A 276 -22.62 -32.03 16.89
CA GLU A 276 -22.64 -31.11 18.03
C GLU A 276 -22.31 -29.65 17.66
N ASN A 277 -21.60 -29.42 16.54
CA ASN A 277 -21.16 -28.08 16.11
C ASN A 277 -22.13 -27.41 15.14
N ARG A 278 -23.11 -28.14 14.59
CA ARG A 278 -24.09 -27.58 13.63
C ARG A 278 -24.84 -26.37 14.18
N ILE A 279 -25.22 -26.40 15.45
CA ILE A 279 -25.94 -25.30 16.12
C ILE A 279 -25.07 -24.04 16.33
N ARG A 280 -23.74 -24.19 16.22
CA ARG A 280 -22.77 -23.09 16.38
C ARG A 280 -22.43 -22.42 15.04
N ASN A 281 -22.98 -22.92 13.93
CA ASN A 281 -22.78 -22.39 12.58
C ASN A 281 -23.99 -21.57 12.15
N ARG A 282 -23.78 -20.31 11.76
CA ARG A 282 -24.86 -19.48 11.20
C ARG A 282 -25.37 -20.02 9.86
N PHE A 283 -24.47 -20.59 9.06
CA PHE A 283 -24.79 -21.21 7.78
C PHE A 283 -24.22 -22.61 7.72
N ARG A 284 -25.04 -23.58 7.30
CA ARG A 284 -24.68 -25.01 7.25
C ARG A 284 -23.45 -25.29 6.39
N ASN A 285 -23.27 -24.54 5.32
CA ASN A 285 -22.24 -24.75 4.30
C ASN A 285 -21.04 -23.77 4.41
N ILE A 286 -21.07 -22.81 5.33
CA ILE A 286 -19.97 -21.87 5.55
C ILE A 286 -19.27 -22.26 6.84
N LEU A 287 -18.27 -23.13 6.70
CA LEU A 287 -17.53 -23.74 7.81
C LEU A 287 -16.06 -23.30 7.78
N PRO A 288 -15.41 -23.19 8.96
CA PRO A 288 -14.00 -22.87 9.04
C PRO A 288 -13.15 -24.03 8.52
N TYR A 289 -11.98 -23.72 7.96
CA TYR A 289 -10.97 -24.76 7.71
C TYR A 289 -10.39 -25.27 9.02
N ASP A 290 -10.19 -26.58 9.14
CA ASP A 290 -9.67 -27.23 10.34
C ASP A 290 -8.22 -26.80 10.63
N GLU A 291 -7.43 -26.56 9.59
CA GLU A 291 -6.00 -26.25 9.69
C GLU A 291 -5.71 -24.88 10.33
N THR A 292 -6.65 -23.95 10.22
CA THR A 292 -6.49 -22.54 10.64
C THR A 292 -7.62 -22.07 11.56
N ARG A 293 -8.55 -22.95 11.96
CA ARG A 293 -9.66 -22.58 12.84
C ARG A 293 -9.11 -22.07 14.18
N ILE A 294 -9.88 -21.21 14.82
CA ILE A 294 -9.64 -20.90 16.23
C ILE A 294 -10.10 -22.09 17.06
N ILE A 295 -9.23 -22.54 17.95
CA ILE A 295 -9.50 -23.59 18.93
C ILE A 295 -9.70 -22.88 20.26
N LEU A 296 -10.87 -23.06 20.88
CA LEU A 296 -11.16 -22.54 22.20
C LEU A 296 -10.43 -23.42 23.23
N LYS A 297 -9.39 -22.88 23.85
CA LYS A 297 -8.55 -23.56 24.83
C LYS A 297 -9.15 -23.39 26.22
N ASN A 298 -9.05 -24.42 27.05
CA ASN A 298 -9.50 -24.41 28.43
C ASN A 298 -10.97 -23.97 28.58
N TYR A 299 -11.81 -24.29 27.59
CA TYR A 299 -13.23 -23.99 27.58
C TYR A 299 -14.03 -25.30 27.66
N LEU A 300 -14.72 -25.50 28.79
CA LEU A 300 -15.36 -26.79 29.11
C LEU A 300 -16.54 -27.13 28.19
N ILE A 301 -17.09 -26.14 27.49
CA ILE A 301 -18.31 -26.29 26.69
C ILE A 301 -17.98 -26.89 25.31
N THR A 302 -16.92 -26.42 24.67
CA THR A 302 -16.54 -26.83 23.31
C THR A 302 -15.14 -26.32 22.98
N ASP A 303 -14.44 -26.96 22.06
CA ASP A 303 -13.21 -26.42 21.46
C ASP A 303 -13.48 -25.66 20.15
N TYR A 304 -14.75 -25.60 19.72
CA TYR A 304 -15.17 -25.17 18.40
C TYR A 304 -15.75 -23.76 18.39
N MET A 305 -15.30 -22.97 17.42
CA MET A 305 -15.98 -21.77 16.96
C MET A 305 -15.84 -21.63 15.43
N ASN A 306 -16.84 -21.01 14.78
CA ASN A 306 -16.77 -20.74 13.35
C ASN A 306 -15.96 -19.47 13.07
N GLY A 307 -14.65 -19.61 13.15
CA GLY A 307 -13.69 -18.56 12.82
C GLY A 307 -12.31 -19.14 12.51
N ASN A 308 -11.55 -18.44 11.66
CA ASN A 308 -10.19 -18.81 11.29
C ASN A 308 -9.24 -17.67 11.60
N ARG A 309 -8.02 -18.03 11.97
CA ARG A 309 -6.90 -17.09 11.96
C ARG A 309 -6.51 -16.81 10.52
N VAL A 310 -6.38 -15.52 10.18
CA VAL A 310 -5.92 -15.05 8.88
C VAL A 310 -4.68 -14.21 9.10
N ARG A 311 -3.57 -14.62 8.53
CA ARG A 311 -2.28 -13.94 8.64
C ARG A 311 -1.91 -13.31 7.31
N THR A 312 -1.58 -12.03 7.34
CA THR A 312 -0.99 -11.33 6.21
C THR A 312 0.43 -10.91 6.58
N ARG A 313 1.33 -10.97 5.60
CA ARG A 313 2.73 -10.57 5.75
C ARG A 313 3.13 -9.78 4.52
N TYR A 314 3.75 -8.62 4.75
CA TYR A 314 4.40 -7.84 3.70
C TYR A 314 5.72 -7.32 4.25
N GLU A 315 6.83 -7.53 3.53
CA GLU A 315 8.16 -6.99 3.85
C GLU A 315 8.60 -7.09 5.33
N GLY A 316 8.22 -8.19 6.00
CA GLY A 316 8.54 -8.44 7.41
C GLY A 316 7.49 -7.93 8.41
N ILE A 317 6.60 -7.02 8.03
CA ILE A 317 5.47 -6.58 8.84
C ILE A 317 4.38 -7.66 8.80
N ARG A 318 4.06 -8.19 9.99
CA ARG A 318 3.02 -9.20 10.20
C ARG A 318 1.79 -8.52 10.75
N ARG A 319 0.63 -8.77 10.13
CA ARG A 319 -0.66 -8.43 10.70
C ARG A 319 -1.53 -9.69 10.80
N GLU A 320 -2.21 -9.83 11.93
CA GLU A 320 -3.06 -10.98 12.21
C GLU A 320 -4.50 -10.57 12.41
N TYR A 321 -5.39 -11.41 11.90
CA TYR A 321 -6.82 -11.25 12.02
C TYR A 321 -7.45 -12.56 12.50
N ILE A 322 -8.61 -12.44 13.11
CA ILE A 322 -9.54 -13.55 13.33
C ILE A 322 -10.79 -13.24 12.52
N ALA A 323 -10.96 -13.95 11.40
CA ALA A 323 -12.13 -13.84 10.55
C ALA A 323 -13.21 -14.83 11.04
N THR A 324 -14.30 -14.32 11.60
CA THR A 324 -15.36 -15.12 12.23
C THR A 324 -16.74 -14.73 11.71
N GLN A 325 -17.72 -15.63 11.83
CA GLN A 325 -19.13 -15.27 11.63
C GLN A 325 -19.62 -14.29 12.70
N GLY A 326 -20.72 -13.60 12.41
CA GLY A 326 -21.43 -12.82 13.42
C GLY A 326 -22.00 -13.74 14.50
N PRO A 327 -21.76 -13.46 15.80
CA PRO A 327 -22.25 -14.30 16.90
C PRO A 327 -23.72 -14.67 16.80
N LEU A 328 -24.05 -15.92 17.10
CA LEU A 328 -25.41 -16.39 17.35
C LEU A 328 -25.71 -16.23 18.84
N PRO A 329 -26.99 -16.20 19.27
CA PRO A 329 -27.33 -16.18 20.69
C PRO A 329 -26.61 -17.28 21.49
N VAL A 330 -26.49 -18.48 20.92
CA VAL A 330 -25.81 -19.63 21.54
C VAL A 330 -24.28 -19.55 21.54
N THR A 331 -23.67 -18.69 20.71
CA THR A 331 -22.20 -18.56 20.59
C THR A 331 -21.65 -17.25 21.13
N VAL A 332 -22.47 -16.42 21.81
CA VAL A 332 -22.00 -15.13 22.37
C VAL A 332 -20.88 -15.35 23.40
N ASN A 333 -21.04 -16.34 24.28
CA ASN A 333 -20.01 -16.65 25.29
C ASN A 333 -18.76 -17.25 24.64
N ASP A 334 -18.91 -18.09 23.61
CA ASP A 334 -17.80 -18.65 22.84
C ASP A 334 -16.96 -17.53 22.17
N PHE A 335 -17.64 -16.51 21.64
CA PHE A 335 -17.00 -15.33 21.05
C PHE A 335 -16.18 -14.54 22.08
N TRP A 336 -16.75 -14.29 23.26
CA TRP A 336 -16.05 -13.59 24.34
C TRP A 336 -14.91 -14.40 24.95
N HIS A 337 -15.04 -15.72 25.03
CA HIS A 337 -13.94 -16.62 25.41
C HIS A 337 -12.77 -16.51 24.44
N MET A 338 -13.04 -16.49 23.12
CA MET A 338 -12.00 -16.24 22.11
C MET A 338 -11.35 -14.87 22.30
N VAL A 339 -12.15 -13.82 22.52
CA VAL A 339 -11.65 -12.45 22.72
C VAL A 339 -10.70 -12.39 23.93
N GLN A 340 -11.06 -13.04 25.04
CA GLN A 340 -10.21 -13.18 26.23
C GLN A 340 -8.94 -13.99 25.91
N GLN A 341 -9.08 -15.18 25.32
CA GLN A 341 -7.97 -16.07 25.00
C GLN A 341 -6.91 -15.39 24.13
N GLU A 342 -7.37 -14.65 23.14
CA GLU A 342 -6.52 -14.04 22.11
C GLU A 342 -6.08 -12.61 22.46
N LEU A 343 -6.44 -12.14 23.67
CA LEU A 343 -6.15 -10.79 24.18
C LEU A 343 -6.54 -9.70 23.17
N VAL A 344 -7.68 -9.88 22.52
CA VAL A 344 -8.16 -9.00 21.46
C VAL A 344 -8.38 -7.60 22.02
N LYS A 345 -7.88 -6.60 21.29
CA LYS A 345 -8.10 -5.16 21.58
C LYS A 345 -8.93 -4.43 20.53
N CYS A 346 -9.11 -5.03 19.36
CA CYS A 346 -9.86 -4.45 18.25
C CYS A 346 -10.84 -5.45 17.67
N ILE A 347 -12.11 -5.06 17.60
CA ILE A 347 -13.18 -5.80 16.93
C ILE A 347 -13.73 -4.93 15.81
N ILE A 348 -13.76 -5.46 14.60
CA ILE A 348 -14.29 -4.84 13.40
C ILE A 348 -15.54 -5.62 12.96
N MET A 349 -16.70 -5.00 13.12
CA MET A 349 -18.02 -5.53 12.75
C MET A 349 -18.54 -4.79 11.52
N ILE A 350 -18.70 -5.48 10.39
CA ILE A 350 -19.10 -4.88 9.10
C ILE A 350 -20.54 -5.27 8.74
N THR A 351 -21.47 -5.13 9.69
CA THR A 351 -22.89 -5.47 9.53
C THR A 351 -23.73 -4.82 10.63
N ARG A 352 -25.02 -4.60 10.37
CA ARG A 352 -26.02 -4.33 11.42
C ARG A 352 -26.43 -5.64 12.09
N GLU A 353 -27.04 -5.58 13.27
CA GLU A 353 -27.61 -6.78 13.91
C GLU A 353 -28.65 -7.46 13.00
N ILE A 354 -29.47 -6.64 12.33
CA ILE A 354 -30.53 -7.04 11.39
C ILE A 354 -30.39 -6.21 10.11
N GLU A 355 -30.43 -6.86 8.95
CA GLU A 355 -30.48 -6.21 7.64
C GLU A 355 -31.56 -6.91 6.79
N GLY A 356 -32.42 -6.15 6.11
CA GLY A 356 -33.48 -6.73 5.24
C GLY A 356 -34.37 -7.77 5.95
N MET A 357 -34.69 -7.55 7.24
CA MET A 357 -35.40 -8.46 8.15
C MET A 357 -34.67 -9.76 8.54
N LYS A 358 -33.41 -9.95 8.12
CA LYS A 358 -32.60 -11.13 8.45
C LYS A 358 -31.63 -10.82 9.57
N ASN A 359 -31.60 -11.69 10.59
CA ASN A 359 -30.60 -11.63 11.65
C ASN A 359 -29.20 -11.91 11.08
N LYS A 360 -28.31 -10.93 11.16
CA LYS A 360 -26.91 -11.04 10.72
C LYS A 360 -25.96 -11.26 11.88
N CYS A 361 -26.24 -10.70 13.05
CA CYS A 361 -25.41 -10.79 14.24
C CYS A 361 -26.26 -10.60 15.50
N ALA A 362 -26.12 -11.49 16.49
CA ALA A 362 -26.67 -11.23 17.81
C ALA A 362 -25.88 -10.10 18.49
N ARG A 363 -26.55 -9.25 19.26
CA ARG A 363 -25.87 -8.25 20.10
C ARG A 363 -25.07 -8.97 21.18
N TYR A 364 -23.77 -8.69 21.24
CA TYR A 364 -22.84 -9.28 22.22
C TYR A 364 -22.19 -8.23 23.13
N TRP A 365 -22.64 -6.98 23.10
CA TRP A 365 -22.17 -5.90 23.96
C TRP A 365 -23.34 -5.33 24.78
N PRO A 366 -23.08 -4.75 25.97
CA PRO A 366 -24.11 -4.08 26.76
C PRO A 366 -24.43 -2.69 26.20
N ASP A 367 -25.56 -2.12 26.62
CA ASP A 367 -25.91 -0.74 26.27
C ASP A 367 -24.95 0.26 26.93
N LEU A 368 -24.89 1.49 26.42
CA LEU A 368 -23.96 2.52 26.88
C LEU A 368 -24.06 2.74 28.41
N HIS A 369 -22.91 2.80 29.09
CA HIS A 369 -22.76 2.92 30.54
C HIS A 369 -23.39 1.78 31.35
N THR A 370 -23.66 0.65 30.71
CA THR A 370 -24.12 -0.56 31.39
C THR A 370 -23.08 -1.66 31.30
N THR A 371 -23.21 -2.62 32.21
CA THR A 371 -22.32 -3.78 32.34
C THR A 371 -23.13 -5.06 32.21
N LYS A 372 -22.55 -6.07 31.53
CA LYS A 372 -23.16 -7.40 31.40
C LYS A 372 -22.11 -8.50 31.50
N LYS A 373 -22.47 -9.59 32.18
CA LYS A 373 -21.64 -10.80 32.29
C LYS A 373 -21.86 -11.71 31.08
N TYR A 374 -20.76 -12.16 30.48
CA TYR A 374 -20.71 -13.11 29.37
C TYR A 374 -19.74 -14.25 29.72
N GLY A 375 -20.27 -15.39 30.16
CA GLY A 375 -19.45 -16.48 30.67
C GLY A 375 -18.59 -16.03 31.88
N THR A 376 -17.28 -16.17 31.77
CA THR A 376 -16.28 -15.83 32.81
C THR A 376 -15.78 -14.39 32.74
N ILE A 377 -16.33 -13.56 31.83
CA ILE A 377 -15.96 -12.16 31.72
C ILE A 377 -17.15 -11.23 31.95
N THR A 378 -16.85 -10.05 32.46
CA THR A 378 -17.79 -8.94 32.60
C THR A 378 -17.38 -7.87 31.61
N VAL A 379 -18.32 -7.40 30.79
CA VAL A 379 -18.08 -6.37 29.78
C VAL A 379 -18.87 -5.14 30.14
N GLU A 380 -18.21 -3.99 30.16
CA GLU A 380 -18.78 -2.66 30.36
C GLU A 380 -18.66 -1.86 29.05
N ASN A 381 -19.72 -1.15 28.65
CA ASN A 381 -19.66 -0.20 27.54
C ASN A 381 -19.40 1.20 28.08
N ILE A 382 -18.13 1.63 28.05
CA ILE A 382 -17.67 2.87 28.65
C ILE A 382 -18.12 4.09 27.83
N ASN A 383 -18.01 3.98 26.51
CA ASN A 383 -18.25 5.10 25.62
C ASN A 383 -18.75 4.61 24.26
N GLU A 384 -19.61 5.40 23.62
CA GLU A 384 -20.14 5.15 22.28
C GLU A 384 -20.12 6.44 21.46
N SER A 385 -19.51 6.38 20.28
CA SER A 385 -19.41 7.49 19.33
C SER A 385 -20.00 7.09 17.98
N ASN A 386 -20.93 7.89 17.46
CA ASN A 386 -21.56 7.70 16.15
C ASN A 386 -20.95 8.66 15.13
N TYR A 387 -20.69 8.16 13.92
CA TYR A 387 -20.10 8.92 12.82
C TYR A 387 -20.96 8.75 11.57
N GLY A 388 -21.39 9.87 10.99
CA GLY A 388 -22.21 9.92 9.77
C GLY A 388 -21.41 10.29 8.53
N PRO A 389 -22.07 10.52 7.38
CA PRO A 389 -21.41 11.07 6.22
C PRO A 389 -20.88 12.47 6.56
N PRO A 390 -19.74 12.91 5.97
CA PRO A 390 -19.33 14.29 6.06
C PRO A 390 -20.51 15.17 5.58
N GLN A 391 -20.97 16.13 6.39
CA GLN A 391 -21.99 17.06 5.92
C GLN A 391 -21.41 17.81 4.71
N ILE A 392 -22.06 17.65 3.55
CA ILE A 392 -21.73 18.39 2.32
C ILE A 392 -22.11 19.85 2.59
N TRP A 393 -21.13 20.67 2.95
CA TRP A 393 -21.30 22.13 2.86
C TRP A 393 -21.29 22.48 1.38
N HIS A 394 -22.45 22.81 0.84
CA HIS A 394 -22.54 23.42 -0.46
C HIS A 394 -21.82 24.78 -0.43
N ASN A 395 -20.94 24.95 -1.41
CA ASN A 395 -20.14 26.12 -1.79
C ASN A 395 -18.76 26.35 -1.16
N THR A 396 -17.79 26.30 -2.07
CA THR A 396 -16.48 26.98 -2.10
C THR A 396 -15.44 26.57 -1.05
N SER A 397 -14.82 25.41 -1.32
CA SER A 397 -13.37 25.15 -1.26
C SER A 397 -13.12 23.70 -0.82
N ARG A 398 -12.20 23.01 -1.51
CA ARG A 398 -11.79 21.64 -1.24
C ARG A 398 -10.95 21.58 0.05
N THR A 399 -11.60 21.79 1.18
CA THR A 399 -11.00 21.67 2.50
C THR A 399 -11.70 20.55 3.25
N TYR A 400 -10.94 19.52 3.63
CA TYR A 400 -11.34 18.59 4.68
C TYR A 400 -11.50 19.41 5.96
N HIS A 401 -12.72 19.91 6.20
CA HIS A 401 -13.02 20.62 7.42
C HIS A 401 -12.91 19.67 8.60
N ALA A 402 -12.21 20.17 9.60
CA ALA A 402 -12.12 19.68 10.96
C ALA A 402 -13.32 18.84 11.43
N PHE A 403 -12.99 17.68 11.98
CA PHE A 403 -13.87 16.85 12.80
C PHE A 403 -14.56 17.71 13.86
N PRO A 404 -15.89 17.60 14.04
CA PRO A 404 -16.57 18.26 15.15
C PRO A 404 -16.06 17.65 16.46
N SER A 405 -15.18 18.39 17.13
CA SER A 405 -14.93 18.20 18.54
C SER A 405 -16.15 18.76 19.29
N SER A 406 -16.75 17.90 20.12
CA SER A 406 -17.80 18.25 21.09
C SER A 406 -19.04 18.97 20.55
N SER A 407 -19.90 18.22 19.86
CA SER A 407 -21.34 18.32 20.07
C SER A 407 -21.96 16.98 19.65
N GLN A 408 -21.91 16.03 20.60
CA GLN A 408 -22.62 14.76 20.52
C GLN A 408 -24.13 15.02 20.55
N GLN A 409 -24.73 15.44 19.44
CA GLN A 409 -26.04 14.93 19.13
C GLN A 409 -25.81 13.56 18.51
N LEU A 410 -26.24 12.51 19.20
CA LEU A 410 -26.30 11.17 18.63
C LEU A 410 -27.04 11.30 17.30
N LEU A 411 -26.33 11.13 16.19
CA LEU A 411 -26.96 10.95 14.89
C LEU A 411 -28.04 9.88 15.05
N LYS A 412 -29.21 10.09 14.43
CA LYS A 412 -30.23 9.05 14.36
C LYS A 412 -29.61 7.79 13.73
N ASP A 413 -30.07 6.61 14.14
CA ASP A 413 -29.50 5.31 13.71
C ASP A 413 -29.44 5.14 12.17
N ASP A 414 -30.28 5.89 11.45
CA ASP A 414 -30.36 5.90 9.99
C ASP A 414 -29.25 6.75 9.34
N ASP A 415 -28.75 7.79 10.03
CA ASP A 415 -27.69 8.69 9.53
C ASP A 415 -26.28 8.24 9.95
N CYS A 416 -26.18 7.23 10.82
CA CYS A 416 -24.91 6.70 11.32
C CYS A 416 -24.27 5.75 10.29
N CYS A 417 -23.11 6.12 9.77
CA CYS A 417 -22.33 5.31 8.85
C CYS A 417 -21.42 4.30 9.54
N TYR A 418 -20.85 4.68 10.68
CA TYR A 418 -20.14 3.75 11.57
C TYR A 418 -20.17 4.23 13.01
N ARG A 419 -19.98 3.28 13.92
CA ARG A 419 -20.05 3.48 15.36
C ARG A 419 -18.81 2.89 16.02
N VAL A 420 -18.33 3.57 17.05
CA VAL A 420 -17.16 3.13 17.81
C VAL A 420 -17.55 3.02 19.27
N ARG A 421 -17.27 1.88 19.88
CA ARG A 421 -17.46 1.67 21.32
C ARG A 421 -16.14 1.37 22.00
N THR A 422 -15.97 1.89 23.20
CA THR A 422 -14.91 1.48 24.11
C THR A 422 -15.51 0.49 25.10
N LEU A 423 -15.18 -0.79 24.94
CA LEU A 423 -15.66 -1.87 25.80
C LEU A 423 -14.56 -2.26 26.77
N ARG A 424 -14.83 -2.22 28.07
CA ARG A 424 -13.89 -2.71 29.08
C ARG A 424 -14.25 -4.12 29.48
N ILE A 425 -13.28 -5.02 29.37
CA ILE A 425 -13.41 -6.38 29.87
C ILE A 425 -12.82 -6.44 31.27
N THR A 426 -13.50 -7.14 32.16
CA THR A 426 -12.98 -7.59 33.45
C THR A 426 -13.14 -9.10 33.54
N THR A 427 -12.04 -9.81 33.77
CA THR A 427 -12.01 -11.27 33.96
C THR A 427 -12.20 -11.62 35.44
N GLU A 428 -12.50 -12.88 35.74
CA GLU A 428 -12.68 -13.35 37.14
C GLU A 428 -11.44 -13.16 38.02
N ASP A 429 -10.24 -13.24 37.44
CA ASP A 429 -8.98 -12.92 38.12
C ASP A 429 -8.68 -11.42 38.22
N ARG A 430 -9.68 -10.58 37.92
CA ARG A 430 -9.66 -9.12 37.95
C ARG A 430 -8.68 -8.46 36.97
N ARG A 431 -8.18 -9.18 35.95
CA ARG A 431 -7.49 -8.50 34.83
C ARG A 431 -8.49 -7.73 34.00
N THR A 432 -8.10 -6.50 33.64
CA THR A 432 -8.92 -5.59 32.85
C THR A 432 -8.16 -5.04 31.65
N TRP A 433 -8.83 -4.91 30.51
CA TRP A 433 -8.32 -4.16 29.36
C TRP A 433 -9.47 -3.62 28.51
N ASP A 434 -9.17 -2.60 27.72
CA ASP A 434 -10.13 -1.94 26.84
C ASP A 434 -10.05 -2.52 25.43
N ILE A 435 -11.21 -2.63 24.80
CA ILE A 435 -11.41 -3.05 23.42
C ILE A 435 -12.10 -1.94 22.67
N PHE A 436 -11.54 -1.57 21.53
CA PHE A 436 -12.21 -0.72 20.56
C PHE A 436 -13.05 -1.57 19.61
N HIS A 437 -14.36 -1.40 19.71
CA HIS A 437 -15.36 -2.06 18.88
C HIS A 437 -15.82 -1.11 17.78
N TRP A 438 -15.45 -1.42 16.55
CA TRP A 438 -15.73 -0.65 15.33
C TRP A 438 -16.87 -1.33 14.58
N GLN A 439 -18.05 -0.70 14.52
CA GLN A 439 -19.21 -1.20 13.79
C GLN A 439 -19.50 -0.34 12.57
N TYR A 440 -19.22 -0.84 11.36
CA TYR A 440 -19.57 -0.18 10.11
C TYR A 440 -21.01 -0.52 9.70
N LEU A 441 -21.82 0.51 9.46
CA LEU A 441 -23.28 0.45 9.29
C LEU A 441 -23.75 0.84 7.87
N ALA A 442 -22.88 1.48 7.08
CA ALA A 442 -23.19 1.97 5.73
C ALA A 442 -23.05 0.92 4.61
N TRP A 443 -22.68 -0.32 4.94
CA TRP A 443 -22.54 -1.39 3.93
C TRP A 443 -23.87 -2.16 3.77
N GLY A 444 -24.64 -1.82 2.72
CA GLY A 444 -25.93 -2.43 2.41
C GLY A 444 -25.89 -3.93 2.09
N ASP A 445 -27.07 -4.58 2.17
CA ASP A 445 -27.25 -6.04 2.18
C ASP A 445 -26.93 -6.74 0.83
N HIS A 446 -27.11 -6.03 -0.28
CA HIS A 446 -26.89 -6.52 -1.64
C HIS A 446 -25.86 -5.71 -2.45
N ASP A 447 -25.22 -4.74 -1.80
CA ASP A 447 -24.43 -3.72 -2.47
C ASP A 447 -23.00 -3.61 -1.93
N SER A 448 -22.09 -3.25 -2.83
CA SER A 448 -20.78 -2.69 -2.48
C SER A 448 -20.97 -1.20 -2.19
N PRO A 449 -20.11 -0.55 -1.38
CA PRO A 449 -20.05 0.93 -1.27
C PRO A 449 -19.93 1.66 -2.62
N LEU A 450 -19.73 0.91 -3.72
CA LEU A 450 -19.75 1.36 -5.12
C LEU A 450 -21.15 1.43 -5.78
N ALA A 451 -22.22 0.96 -5.14
CA ALA A 451 -23.48 0.66 -5.83
C ALA A 451 -24.39 1.86 -6.16
N SER A 452 -24.16 3.03 -5.58
CA SER A 452 -24.88 4.23 -6.02
C SER A 452 -24.26 4.73 -7.32
N ASN A 453 -25.03 4.74 -8.41
CA ASN A 453 -24.69 5.32 -9.73
C ASN A 453 -24.36 6.84 -9.72
N GLN A 454 -24.07 7.41 -8.56
CA GLN A 454 -23.60 8.78 -8.44
C GLN A 454 -22.08 8.76 -8.46
N ARG A 455 -21.47 9.71 -9.18
CA ARG A 455 -20.03 10.03 -9.14
C ARG A 455 -19.57 10.56 -7.76
N ASP A 456 -20.28 10.18 -6.71
CA ASP A 456 -20.07 10.64 -5.37
C ASP A 456 -19.20 9.62 -4.63
N ASN A 457 -17.93 9.96 -4.48
CA ASN A 457 -16.96 9.18 -3.72
C ASN A 457 -17.20 9.24 -2.20
N THR A 458 -18.33 9.81 -1.72
CA THR A 458 -18.66 9.91 -0.30
C THR A 458 -18.58 8.59 0.45
N GLN A 459 -19.10 7.49 -0.12
CA GLN A 459 -19.03 6.16 0.53
C GLN A 459 -17.59 5.64 0.64
N LEU A 460 -16.75 5.85 -0.38
CA LEU A 460 -15.32 5.54 -0.32
C LEU A 460 -14.59 6.42 0.69
N GLY A 461 -14.98 7.70 0.79
CA GLY A 461 -14.47 8.65 1.78
C GLY A 461 -14.74 8.20 3.23
N ILE A 462 -15.97 7.83 3.52
CA ILE A 462 -16.39 7.31 4.84
C ILE A 462 -15.66 6.02 5.16
N LEU A 463 -15.57 5.10 4.20
CA LEU A 463 -14.86 3.83 4.40
C LEU A 463 -13.35 4.06 4.61
N LEU A 464 -12.75 5.01 3.89
CA LEU A 464 -11.36 5.39 4.10
C LEU A 464 -11.16 5.99 5.51
N GLU A 465 -12.01 6.91 5.94
CA GLU A 465 -11.97 7.48 7.30
C GLU A 465 -12.04 6.38 8.36
N PHE A 466 -12.95 5.42 8.18
CA PHE A 466 -13.06 4.25 9.05
C PHE A 466 -11.74 3.49 9.17
N PHE A 467 -11.06 3.21 8.06
CA PHE A 467 -9.75 2.56 8.07
C PHE A 467 -8.64 3.44 8.66
N GLU A 468 -8.64 4.75 8.42
CA GLU A 468 -7.66 5.67 8.99
C GLU A 468 -7.74 5.69 10.52
N ARG A 469 -8.96 5.76 11.08
CA ARG A 469 -9.13 5.73 12.54
C ARG A 469 -8.74 4.40 13.17
N ILE A 470 -9.00 3.28 12.48
CA ILE A 470 -8.51 1.97 12.91
C ILE A 470 -6.98 1.95 12.90
N ALA A 471 -6.34 2.48 11.85
CA ALA A 471 -4.88 2.53 11.76
C ALA A 471 -4.25 3.41 12.84
N GLN A 472 -4.90 4.50 13.24
CA GLN A 472 -4.45 5.37 14.34
C GLN A 472 -4.56 4.71 15.72
N THR A 473 -5.64 3.97 15.97
CA THR A 473 -5.87 3.31 17.27
C THR A 473 -5.17 1.96 17.38
N HIS A 474 -4.98 1.25 16.27
CA HIS A 474 -4.38 -0.08 16.19
C HIS A 474 -3.36 -0.17 15.04
N PRO A 475 -2.22 0.54 15.15
CA PRO A 475 -1.21 0.59 14.11
C PRO A 475 -0.58 -0.79 13.84
N ALA A 476 -0.37 -1.10 12.56
CA ALA A 476 0.23 -2.36 12.14
C ALA A 476 1.68 -2.48 12.64
N GLY A 477 2.06 -3.66 13.13
CA GLY A 477 3.43 -3.97 13.57
C GLY A 477 3.78 -3.60 15.01
N LEU A 478 2.98 -2.77 15.69
CA LEU A 478 3.17 -2.41 17.10
C LEU A 478 2.47 -3.37 18.06
N ASP A 479 1.23 -3.76 17.75
CA ASP A 479 0.47 -4.72 18.56
C ASP A 479 0.54 -6.14 17.96
N LYS A 480 0.82 -7.13 18.81
CA LYS A 480 0.81 -8.56 18.45
C LYS A 480 -0.58 -9.19 18.58
N SER A 481 -1.54 -8.50 19.20
CA SER A 481 -2.93 -8.94 19.29
C SER A 481 -3.55 -9.02 17.88
N PRO A 482 -4.27 -10.11 17.54
CA PRO A 482 -5.03 -10.16 16.32
C PRO A 482 -6.23 -9.19 16.38
N MET A 483 -6.64 -8.66 15.23
CA MET A 483 -7.90 -7.94 15.11
C MET A 483 -9.02 -8.91 14.74
N VAL A 484 -10.14 -8.89 15.46
CA VAL A 484 -11.31 -9.69 15.10
C VAL A 484 -12.06 -8.97 13.99
N VAL A 485 -12.36 -9.64 12.88
CA VAL A 485 -13.15 -9.09 11.77
C VAL A 485 -14.33 -10.03 11.52
N HIS A 486 -15.56 -9.50 11.58
CA HIS A 486 -16.75 -10.28 11.28
C HIS A 486 -17.84 -9.46 10.59
N CYS A 487 -18.79 -10.19 10.01
CA CYS A 487 -20.01 -9.65 9.43
C CYS A 487 -21.14 -10.66 9.72
N SER A 488 -21.92 -11.08 8.72
CA SER A 488 -22.87 -12.19 8.88
C SER A 488 -22.15 -13.55 8.82
N ALA A 489 -21.70 -13.98 7.64
CA ALA A 489 -20.99 -15.25 7.46
C ALA A 489 -19.48 -15.16 7.79
N GLY A 490 -18.93 -13.96 7.87
CA GLY A 490 -17.50 -13.75 8.12
C GLY A 490 -16.60 -14.07 6.93
N ILE A 491 -17.10 -13.91 5.70
CA ILE A 491 -16.34 -14.22 4.47
C ILE A 491 -16.38 -13.12 3.40
N GLY A 492 -17.55 -12.59 3.01
CA GLY A 492 -17.66 -11.55 1.97
C GLY A 492 -17.05 -10.20 2.39
N ARG A 493 -17.84 -9.38 3.10
CA ARG A 493 -17.40 -8.06 3.61
C ARG A 493 -16.12 -8.16 4.45
N SER A 494 -16.05 -9.16 5.34
CA SER A 494 -14.86 -9.40 6.17
C SER A 494 -13.59 -9.66 5.34
N GLY A 495 -13.68 -10.42 4.25
CA GLY A 495 -12.54 -10.67 3.37
C GLY A 495 -12.09 -9.41 2.63
N ALA A 496 -13.04 -8.60 2.15
CA ALA A 496 -12.74 -7.32 1.52
C ALA A 496 -12.08 -6.34 2.51
N THR A 497 -12.60 -6.26 3.74
CA THR A 497 -12.01 -5.44 4.81
C THR A 497 -10.58 -5.85 5.13
N ILE A 498 -10.29 -7.15 5.28
CA ILE A 498 -8.94 -7.65 5.54
C ILE A 498 -8.00 -7.33 4.37
N ALA A 499 -8.46 -7.49 3.13
CA ALA A 499 -7.66 -7.21 1.93
C ALA A 499 -7.33 -5.71 1.79
N ILE A 500 -8.33 -4.83 1.93
CA ILE A 500 -8.17 -3.38 1.89
C ILE A 500 -7.19 -2.96 2.99
N ASP A 501 -7.46 -3.31 4.24
CA ASP A 501 -6.62 -2.96 5.37
C ASP A 501 -5.17 -3.43 5.18
N THR A 502 -4.96 -4.64 4.66
CA THR A 502 -3.61 -5.15 4.37
C THR A 502 -2.89 -4.27 3.34
N ILE A 503 -3.53 -3.90 2.24
CA ILE A 503 -2.91 -3.11 1.18
C ILE A 503 -2.66 -1.67 1.63
N LEU A 504 -3.63 -1.03 2.29
CA LEU A 504 -3.48 0.34 2.78
C LEU A 504 -2.28 0.45 3.74
N ASN A 505 -2.12 -0.51 4.66
CA ASN A 505 -0.97 -0.51 5.57
C ASN A 505 0.35 -0.86 4.88
N LYS A 506 0.30 -1.64 3.79
CA LYS A 506 1.47 -1.84 2.93
C LYS A 506 1.93 -0.53 2.30
N ILE A 507 1.00 0.27 1.78
CA ILE A 507 1.29 1.59 1.17
C ILE A 507 1.74 2.58 2.24
N ARG A 508 1.06 2.66 3.40
CA ARG A 508 1.44 3.57 4.49
C ARG A 508 2.88 3.33 4.96
N ALA A 509 3.31 2.07 5.05
CA ALA A 509 4.64 1.73 5.54
C ALA A 509 5.76 1.99 4.52
N ASN A 510 5.46 1.95 3.21
CA ASN A 510 6.50 1.87 2.18
C ASN A 510 6.36 2.89 1.03
N GLY A 511 5.31 3.73 1.07
CA GLY A 511 4.99 4.67 0.00
C GLY A 511 4.32 4.02 -1.21
N LEU A 512 4.28 4.77 -2.32
CA LEU A 512 3.56 4.38 -3.54
C LEU A 512 4.38 3.52 -4.51
N ASP A 513 5.70 3.45 -4.32
CA ASP A 513 6.63 2.66 -5.12
C ASP A 513 6.74 1.24 -4.58
N ILE A 514 5.60 0.58 -4.36
CA ILE A 514 5.54 -0.82 -3.93
C ILE A 514 4.68 -1.65 -4.85
N GLU A 515 5.00 -2.94 -4.94
CA GLU A 515 4.19 -3.88 -5.72
C GLU A 515 2.91 -4.25 -4.96
N ILE A 516 1.79 -4.30 -5.65
CA ILE A 516 0.51 -4.79 -5.15
C ILE A 516 0.06 -5.90 -6.09
N ASP A 517 -0.40 -7.02 -5.53
CA ASP A 517 -1.02 -8.12 -6.28
C ASP A 517 -2.30 -8.54 -5.54
N ILE A 518 -3.41 -7.93 -5.95
CA ILE A 518 -4.72 -8.13 -5.32
C ILE A 518 -5.21 -9.59 -5.51
N PRO A 519 -5.14 -10.21 -6.69
CA PRO A 519 -5.49 -11.63 -6.86
C PRO A 519 -4.74 -12.55 -5.92
N ASN A 520 -3.41 -12.40 -5.83
CA ASN A 520 -2.60 -13.27 -4.98
C ASN A 520 -2.86 -13.01 -3.49
N LEU A 521 -3.12 -11.77 -3.08
CA LEU A 521 -3.55 -11.48 -1.71
C LEU A 521 -4.88 -12.16 -1.39
N VAL A 522 -5.88 -12.04 -2.27
CA VAL A 522 -7.20 -12.67 -2.05
C VAL A 522 -7.07 -14.21 -2.03
N LYS A 523 -6.26 -14.79 -2.93
CA LYS A 523 -5.92 -16.22 -2.91
C LYS A 523 -5.27 -16.65 -1.59
N HIS A 524 -4.32 -15.85 -1.09
CA HIS A 524 -3.59 -16.10 0.16
C HIS A 524 -4.50 -16.07 1.39
N ILE A 525 -5.43 -15.12 1.48
CA ILE A 525 -6.40 -15.11 2.59
C ILE A 525 -7.45 -16.22 2.43
N ARG A 526 -7.89 -16.53 1.21
CA ARG A 526 -8.82 -17.65 0.92
C ARG A 526 -8.26 -19.02 1.27
N ALA A 527 -6.94 -19.19 1.22
CA ALA A 527 -6.26 -20.40 1.69
C ALA A 527 -6.34 -20.59 3.22
N GLN A 528 -6.69 -19.54 3.96
CA GLN A 528 -6.81 -19.57 5.43
C GLN A 528 -8.27 -19.55 5.90
N ARG A 529 -9.20 -18.99 5.13
CA ARG A 529 -10.64 -19.12 5.35
C ARG A 529 -11.37 -19.15 4.01
N SER A 530 -12.12 -20.23 3.79
CA SER A 530 -12.89 -20.46 2.57
C SER A 530 -13.76 -19.27 2.20
N GLY A 531 -13.70 -18.81 0.94
CA GLY A 531 -14.65 -17.85 0.39
C GLY A 531 -14.48 -16.40 0.85
N LEU A 532 -13.35 -16.02 1.45
CA LEU A 532 -13.06 -14.60 1.72
C LEU A 532 -13.13 -13.80 0.41
N VAL A 533 -13.87 -12.68 0.42
CA VAL A 533 -14.33 -11.93 -0.77
C VAL A 533 -15.25 -12.78 -1.64
N GLN A 534 -16.55 -12.47 -1.70
CA GLN A 534 -17.56 -13.35 -2.31
C GLN A 534 -18.07 -12.89 -3.68
N THR A 535 -18.00 -11.59 -3.98
CA THR A 535 -18.53 -11.04 -5.23
C THR A 535 -17.47 -10.23 -5.98
N ASP A 536 -17.64 -10.12 -7.28
CA ASP A 536 -16.87 -9.23 -8.16
C ASP A 536 -16.97 -7.76 -7.70
N ARG A 537 -18.13 -7.31 -7.22
CA ARG A 537 -18.30 -5.95 -6.66
C ARG A 537 -17.47 -5.70 -5.40
N GLN A 538 -17.30 -6.71 -4.54
CA GLN A 538 -16.41 -6.64 -3.38
C GLN A 538 -14.94 -6.67 -3.82
N TYR A 539 -14.65 -7.41 -4.88
CA TYR A 539 -13.32 -7.46 -5.47
C TYR A 539 -12.92 -6.12 -6.10
N GLU A 540 -13.80 -5.51 -6.88
CA GLU A 540 -13.63 -4.17 -7.44
C GLU A 540 -13.48 -3.12 -6.34
N LEU A 541 -14.24 -3.23 -5.23
CA LEU A 541 -14.10 -2.33 -4.08
C LEU A 541 -12.67 -2.29 -3.55
N ILE A 542 -11.96 -3.43 -3.51
CA ILE A 542 -10.56 -3.47 -3.04
C ILE A 542 -9.71 -2.55 -3.93
N TYR A 543 -9.85 -2.65 -5.25
CA TYR A 543 -9.14 -1.80 -6.20
C TYR A 543 -9.52 -0.32 -6.04
N ARG A 544 -10.83 -0.01 -6.00
CA ARG A 544 -11.33 1.37 -5.89
C ARG A 544 -10.94 2.03 -4.58
N MET A 545 -10.90 1.29 -3.47
CA MET A 545 -10.43 1.81 -2.19
C MET A 545 -8.93 2.13 -2.21
N VAL A 546 -8.13 1.30 -2.88
CA VAL A 546 -6.69 1.58 -3.05
C VAL A 546 -6.49 2.78 -3.96
N GLU A 547 -7.21 2.86 -5.07
CA GLU A 547 -7.20 4.00 -6.00
C GLU A 547 -7.56 5.29 -5.27
N TYR A 548 -8.67 5.30 -4.54
CA TYR A 548 -9.12 6.45 -3.75
C TYR A 548 -8.13 6.81 -2.65
N PHE A 549 -7.55 5.83 -1.96
CA PHE A 549 -6.51 6.08 -0.97
C PHE A 549 -5.27 6.73 -1.58
N VAL A 550 -4.79 6.25 -2.74
CA VAL A 550 -3.63 6.82 -3.43
C VAL A 550 -3.93 8.25 -3.91
N GLU A 551 -5.14 8.52 -4.41
CA GLU A 551 -5.57 9.86 -4.80
C GLU A 551 -5.62 10.81 -3.59
N LYS A 552 -6.04 10.32 -2.42
CA LYS A 552 -6.20 11.12 -1.20
C LYS A 552 -4.99 11.16 -0.29
N CYS A 553 -3.99 10.31 -0.50
CA CYS A 553 -2.76 10.30 0.29
C CYS A 553 -2.01 11.63 0.01
N PRO A 554 -2.04 12.62 0.92
CA PRO A 554 -1.28 13.84 0.71
C PRO A 554 0.20 13.45 0.87
N SER A 555 1.07 13.96 0.01
CA SER A 555 2.48 14.08 0.35
C SER A 555 2.60 15.09 1.50
N LEU A 556 2.39 14.63 2.74
CA LEU A 556 2.39 15.46 3.96
C LEU A 556 3.77 16.09 4.25
N MET A 557 4.82 15.54 3.65
CA MET A 557 6.15 16.12 3.68
C MET A 557 6.65 16.21 2.26
N LEU A 558 7.17 17.38 1.91
CA LEU A 558 8.10 17.44 0.80
C LEU A 558 9.36 16.68 1.21
N SER A 559 9.88 15.99 0.23
CA SER A 559 11.13 15.26 0.24
C SER A 559 12.36 16.00 0.77
N GLU A 560 12.40 17.32 0.65
CA GLU A 560 13.44 18.18 1.21
C GLU A 560 13.37 18.18 2.73
N THR A 561 12.16 18.18 3.28
CA THR A 561 11.92 18.07 4.72
C THR A 561 12.34 16.70 5.25
N GLN A 562 12.11 15.62 4.50
CA GLN A 562 12.47 14.26 4.93
C GLN A 562 13.98 14.09 5.20
N ARG A 563 14.85 14.88 4.56
CA ARG A 563 16.30 14.88 4.79
C ARG A 563 16.70 15.46 6.14
N ILE A 564 16.01 16.50 6.59
CA ILE A 564 16.36 17.27 7.79
C ILE A 564 15.52 16.81 8.98
N ARG A 565 14.25 16.49 8.74
CA ARG A 565 13.25 16.00 9.70
C ARG A 565 12.50 14.82 9.06
N PRO A 566 13.03 13.59 9.17
CA PRO A 566 12.43 12.40 8.53
C PRO A 566 11.08 12.00 9.13
N ILE A 567 10.75 12.54 10.30
CA ILE A 567 9.52 12.27 11.03
C ILE A 567 8.93 13.61 11.42
N VAL A 568 7.73 13.89 10.93
CA VAL A 568 6.88 14.99 11.40
C VAL A 568 5.70 14.37 12.13
N VAL A 569 5.47 14.84 13.36
CA VAL A 569 4.33 14.43 14.19
C VAL A 569 3.48 15.68 14.41
N CYS A 570 2.21 15.59 14.01
CA CYS A 570 1.25 16.67 14.23
C CYS A 570 0.24 16.23 15.29
N VAL A 571 -0.02 17.12 16.25
CA VAL A 571 -1.07 16.95 17.26
C VAL A 571 -1.98 18.16 17.15
N ILE A 572 -3.27 17.93 16.92
CA ILE A 572 -4.28 18.99 16.92
C ILE A 572 -4.95 19.02 18.28
N LEU A 573 -4.75 20.11 19.00
CA LEU A 573 -5.48 20.40 20.22
C LEU A 573 -6.75 21.19 19.86
N ARG A 574 -7.92 20.64 20.16
CA ARG A 574 -9.22 21.26 19.86
C ARG A 574 -9.92 21.72 21.13
N ASN A 575 -10.85 22.66 21.00
CA ASN A 575 -11.64 23.23 22.10
C ASN A 575 -10.79 23.94 23.17
N ILE A 576 -9.64 24.50 22.77
CA ILE A 576 -8.81 25.32 23.64
C ILE A 576 -9.08 26.78 23.29
N LYS A 577 -9.26 27.62 24.31
CA LYS A 577 -9.26 29.08 24.16
C LYS A 577 -8.02 29.62 24.84
N PHE A 578 -7.12 30.21 24.07
CA PHE A 578 -5.99 30.94 24.62
C PHE A 578 -6.41 32.38 24.92
N ASN A 579 -6.15 32.81 26.15
CA ASN A 579 -5.97 34.22 26.47
C ASN A 579 -4.45 34.52 26.47
N SER A 580 -4.05 35.79 26.56
CA SER A 580 -2.64 36.19 26.47
C SER A 580 -1.75 35.48 27.50
N GLU A 581 -2.24 35.27 28.73
CA GLU A 581 -1.48 34.61 29.80
C GLU A 581 -1.28 33.11 29.55
N SER A 582 -2.34 32.40 29.19
CA SER A 582 -2.28 30.97 28.86
C SER A 582 -1.49 30.68 27.59
N PHE A 583 -1.54 31.57 26.59
CA PHE A 583 -0.71 31.48 25.39
C PHE A 583 0.78 31.60 25.76
N ASN A 584 1.14 32.64 26.53
CA ASN A 584 2.51 32.84 26.99
C ASN A 584 3.02 31.65 27.83
N SER A 585 2.16 31.07 28.67
CA SER A 585 2.47 29.85 29.42
C SER A 585 2.74 28.65 28.52
N CYS A 586 1.93 28.46 27.47
CA CYS A 586 2.12 27.41 26.46
C CYS A 586 3.45 27.56 25.72
N ILE A 587 3.77 28.77 25.25
CA ILE A 587 5.05 29.07 24.58
C ILE A 587 6.24 28.85 25.53
N THR A 588 6.11 29.25 26.80
CA THR A 588 7.13 29.01 27.83
C THR A 588 7.38 27.51 28.05
N LEU A 589 6.32 26.70 28.09
CA LEU A 589 6.44 25.24 28.19
C LEU A 589 7.14 24.66 26.95
N GLN A 590 6.76 25.10 25.75
CA GLN A 590 7.40 24.70 24.50
C GLN A 590 8.91 25.00 24.52
N GLU A 591 9.33 26.18 24.96
CA GLU A 591 10.73 26.54 25.10
C GLU A 591 11.48 25.67 26.10
N LYS A 592 10.88 25.37 27.26
CA LYS A 592 11.48 24.44 28.24
C LYS A 592 11.68 23.04 27.66
N LEU A 593 10.73 22.54 26.87
CA LEU A 593 10.86 21.26 26.17
C LEU A 593 11.99 21.32 25.12
N HIS A 594 12.06 22.41 24.36
CA HIS A 594 13.13 22.67 23.38
C HIS A 594 14.52 22.61 23.99
N LEU A 595 14.71 23.27 25.14
CA LEU A 595 15.99 23.32 25.86
C LEU A 595 16.36 21.96 26.47
N THR A 596 15.39 21.23 27.01
CA THR A 596 15.61 19.98 27.75
C THR A 596 15.52 18.74 26.84
N LEU A 597 14.33 18.15 26.72
CA LEU A 597 14.08 16.87 26.05
C LEU A 597 14.43 16.90 24.56
N CYS A 598 14.24 18.04 23.92
CA CYS A 598 14.50 18.23 22.50
C CYS A 598 15.96 18.59 22.18
N ARG A 599 16.84 18.67 23.21
CA ARG A 599 18.28 18.98 23.10
C ARG A 599 18.56 20.24 22.29
N ASN A 600 18.09 21.39 22.76
CA ASN A 600 18.20 22.66 22.03
C ASN A 600 17.67 22.55 20.59
N ARG A 601 16.50 21.93 20.43
CA ARG A 601 15.82 21.67 19.14
C ARG A 601 16.55 20.73 18.18
N THR A 602 17.75 20.24 18.51
CA THR A 602 18.52 19.34 17.63
C THR A 602 17.85 17.98 17.47
N LEU A 603 17.20 17.47 18.51
CA LEU A 603 16.49 16.19 18.46
C LEU A 603 15.07 16.35 17.91
N VAL A 604 14.32 17.33 18.41
CA VAL A 604 12.93 17.60 18.00
C VAL A 604 12.71 19.11 17.95
N ALA A 605 12.08 19.62 16.89
CA ALA A 605 11.51 20.97 16.87
C ALA A 605 10.00 20.84 17.09
N ILE A 606 9.45 21.73 17.90
CA ILE A 606 8.01 21.81 18.20
C ILE A 606 7.60 23.19 17.75
N ASP A 607 6.55 23.27 16.95
CA ASP A 607 5.94 24.52 16.53
C ASP A 607 4.43 24.47 16.83
N THR A 608 3.85 25.63 17.10
CA THR A 608 2.44 25.77 17.46
C THR A 608 1.80 26.79 16.55
N HIS A 609 0.73 26.38 15.88
CA HIS A 609 -0.05 27.24 14.97
C HIS A 609 -1.49 27.34 15.44
N ASP A 610 -2.07 28.53 15.30
CA ASP A 610 -3.52 28.69 15.46
C ASP A 610 -4.22 28.06 14.25
N LEU A 611 -4.90 26.93 14.51
CA LEU A 611 -5.56 26.16 13.47
C LEU A 611 -6.65 26.97 12.76
N ASP A 612 -7.29 27.92 13.44
CA ASP A 612 -8.35 28.75 12.84
C ASP A 612 -7.79 29.76 11.82
N THR A 613 -6.47 30.01 11.85
CA THR A 613 -5.79 30.96 10.96
C THR A 613 -5.13 30.33 9.73
N ILE A 614 -5.05 28.99 9.67
CA ILE A 614 -4.36 28.26 8.60
C ILE A 614 -5.33 27.35 7.82
N GLN A 615 -5.08 27.15 6.51
CA GLN A 615 -5.93 26.31 5.66
C GLN A 615 -5.15 25.12 5.04
N PRO A 616 -5.75 23.92 4.94
CA PRO A 616 -5.12 22.76 4.32
C PRO A 616 -5.07 22.86 2.78
N PRO A 617 -4.19 22.09 2.09
CA PRO A 617 -3.30 21.06 2.63
C PRO A 617 -2.11 21.64 3.42
N PHE A 618 -1.79 21.02 4.56
CA PHE A 618 -0.62 21.37 5.33
C PHE A 618 0.58 20.62 4.78
N ILE A 619 1.55 21.37 4.25
CA ILE A 619 2.76 20.83 3.67
C ILE A 619 3.92 21.28 4.55
N TYR A 620 4.61 20.31 5.15
CA TYR A 620 5.90 20.58 5.77
C TYR A 620 6.95 20.66 4.65
N ASP A 621 7.51 21.85 4.47
CA ASP A 621 8.47 22.21 3.43
C ASP A 621 9.80 22.63 4.09
N ALA A 622 10.91 22.28 3.47
CA ALA A 622 12.24 22.74 3.88
C ALA A 622 12.83 23.58 2.75
N ARG A 623 12.72 24.90 2.90
CA ARG A 623 13.25 25.87 1.94
C ARG A 623 14.69 26.23 2.26
N SER A 624 15.43 26.65 1.24
CA SER A 624 16.76 27.23 1.46
C SER A 624 16.64 28.53 2.28
N PRO A 625 17.63 28.87 3.13
CA PRO A 625 17.57 30.10 3.96
C PRO A 625 17.28 31.39 3.17
N LYS A 626 17.78 31.49 1.93
CA LYS A 626 17.55 32.62 1.00
C LYS A 626 16.10 32.77 0.54
N GLN A 627 15.29 31.72 0.67
CA GLN A 627 13.89 31.69 0.24
C GLN A 627 12.93 31.87 1.43
N ILE A 628 13.45 31.94 2.65
CA ILE A 628 12.66 32.11 3.86
C ILE A 628 12.80 33.56 4.31
N LYS A 629 11.67 34.25 4.35
CA LYS A 629 11.54 35.56 4.94
C LYS A 629 10.63 35.46 6.15
N PHE A 630 11.00 36.07 7.26
CA PHE A 630 10.11 36.19 8.41
C PHE A 630 10.27 37.55 9.06
N CYS A 631 9.17 37.97 9.68
CA CYS A 631 9.13 39.09 10.59
C CYS A 631 9.14 38.49 12.01
N SER A 632 10.16 38.79 12.82
CA SER A 632 10.15 38.29 14.20
C SER A 632 9.01 38.94 14.99
N LEU A 633 8.47 38.23 15.99
CA LEU A 633 7.30 38.68 16.77
C LEU A 633 7.45 40.10 17.38
N ASN A 634 8.68 40.59 17.53
CA ASN A 634 9.01 41.88 18.14
C ASN A 634 9.57 42.91 17.14
N GLN A 635 9.56 42.63 15.84
CA GLN A 635 10.11 43.52 14.82
C GLN A 635 9.08 43.78 13.73
N GLN A 636 9.18 44.93 13.07
CA GLN A 636 8.34 45.28 11.91
C GLN A 636 9.04 45.02 10.57
N LYS A 637 10.32 44.65 10.60
CA LYS A 637 11.14 44.46 9.41
C LYS A 637 11.21 42.98 9.07
N GLU A 638 10.84 42.66 7.83
CA GLU A 638 11.03 41.34 7.23
C GLU A 638 12.53 41.11 6.98
N ILE A 639 13.08 40.01 7.47
CA ILE A 639 14.49 39.64 7.35
C ILE A 639 14.58 38.27 6.66
N GLN A 640 15.58 38.07 5.80
CA GLN A 640 15.84 36.76 5.20
C GLN A 640 16.52 35.83 6.21
N ALA A 641 16.26 34.52 6.13
CA ALA A 641 16.73 33.60 7.16
C ALA A 641 18.26 33.46 7.19
N ASP A 642 18.97 33.63 6.08
CA ASP A 642 20.43 33.69 6.05
C ASP A 642 20.99 34.92 6.76
N GLU A 643 20.42 36.10 6.51
CA GLU A 643 20.77 37.35 7.21
C GLU A 643 20.53 37.23 8.73
N MET A 644 19.45 36.56 9.13
CA MET A 644 19.16 36.32 10.55
C MET A 644 20.14 35.33 11.17
N MET A 645 20.45 34.23 10.48
CA MET A 645 21.43 33.25 10.97
C MET A 645 22.82 33.89 11.09
N GLU A 646 23.23 34.74 10.16
CA GLU A 646 24.45 35.56 10.26
C GLU A 646 24.39 36.52 11.44
N PHE A 647 23.28 37.23 11.65
CA PHE A 647 23.10 38.12 12.80
C PHE A 647 23.29 37.38 14.13
N TYR A 648 22.68 36.20 14.30
CA TYR A 648 22.83 35.38 15.51
C TYR A 648 24.18 34.67 15.61
N LEU A 649 24.81 34.27 14.49
CA LEU A 649 26.19 33.73 14.47
C LEU A 649 27.20 34.79 14.89
N VAL A 650 27.09 36.01 14.37
CA VAL A 650 27.92 37.15 14.75
C VAL A 650 27.71 37.49 16.23
N TRP A 651 26.47 37.48 16.72
CA TRP A 651 26.17 37.65 18.15
C TRP A 651 26.75 36.53 19.02
N PHE A 652 26.65 35.28 18.60
CA PHE A 652 27.20 34.13 19.33
C PHE A 652 28.73 34.21 19.41
N ILE A 653 29.40 34.59 18.31
CA ILE A 653 30.85 34.84 18.24
C ILE A 653 31.24 36.08 19.07
N LEU A 654 30.44 37.14 19.07
CA LEU A 654 30.67 38.33 19.90
C LEU A 654 30.61 37.97 21.39
N ILE A 655 29.61 37.18 21.80
CA ILE A 655 29.47 36.73 23.18
C ILE A 655 30.62 35.78 23.56
N THR A 656 31.04 34.86 22.68
CA THR A 656 32.19 33.99 22.98
C THR A 656 33.52 34.75 23.03
N LYS A 657 33.68 35.85 22.30
CA LYS A 657 34.85 36.74 22.39
C LYS A 657 34.82 37.70 23.59
N ILE A 658 33.65 37.93 24.19
CA ILE A 658 33.51 38.74 25.41
C ILE A 658 33.60 37.85 26.67
N MET A 659 33.44 36.53 26.52
CA MET A 659 33.54 35.53 27.61
C MET A 659 34.84 34.71 27.62
N LEU A 660 35.78 34.97 26.71
CA LEU A 660 37.18 34.52 26.75
C LEU A 660 38.07 35.75 26.94
#